data_AF-A0A287BL31-F1
#
_entry.id   AF-A0A287BL31-F1
#
_cell.length_a   1.000
_cell.length_b   1.000
_cell.length_c   1.000
_cell.angle_alpha   90.00
_cell.angle_beta   90.00
_cell.angle_gamma   90.00
#
_symmetry.space_group_name_H-M   'P 1'
#
loop_
_entity.id
_entity.type
_entity.pdbx_description
1 polymer ?
#
loop_
_entity_poly.entity_id
_entity_poly.type
_entity_poly.pdbx_seq_one_letter_code
_entity_poly.pdbx_strand_id
1 'polypeptide(L)'
;MMRNIYEKCFECSFALVQYGSVIQTELDLQDSQDVAASLDRVQNITQVGSVTKTASAMQHVLDNIFTPSHGSKAKASKVMVVLTDGDIFDDPLNLTTVINSPKMQGVERFAIGVGGAFNKSNTYNELKLIASDPDEDHAFKVTNYMALDGLLSKLQQRIIRVEGMVGDAPHYQLAQVGFSAQILDEGQVLLGAVGAFDWSGGVLLYDTHSRRGRFLNQTVEDARGAQYSYLGYSVAVLHKTCGLSYVAGAPRHKQRGAVFELQKESRETDFALVLEGEQMGSYFGSELCPVDVDMDGITDLLLVAAPFHHIQGEEGRVSVYRVNHQDGSFTLARTLSGHSRLPYARFGFAMATVGDISQDQLTDVAIGAPLEDFGADDGAGFGSVYIYNGHSTNQLVDLSTHQPQRIRASAVAPGLHYFGMSVAGGLDFSGDGLADITVGALGRAAVLRARPVVRLKVSMTFIPEALPIGFHGGVKVHLCFERRSGTTVAESGLGETSLNFTLDVDAMKQRKRMQCSDERQCQSSLRKWGAGPQLCEPFLLLPTEKQLCQEDCFSSIIVKVSYQLQTPEGRTDHPQPVLDVHSEPSAYFQLPYEKACKNKLFCIAELQLDTTLSQRALVVGLTKELTMNISLTNSGEDSYMTSMALNYPRNLQFKRIQKPPSPNIQCDDPKPEASVLVMNCAIGHPILKRSSAMFSLVWQLEESAFPDRTANISVSITNYNENRSSVSKTHSLWFKHAFIAVLPKPSVMYLNTSQALSYHREFLFDIYGENPFGAKFQLQICVPVKLQGFQLIRVKNLTKTQADTVCTQKQEPACGSNPVERVEEWHSVSCDITSDKENVTVSAELSLSQSEQFRRDVTELAILGEISFNKSLYEGLNAENHKTKITVIFLKDEEVYSLSLIIQSSVGGLLVLIVVIAILVKVGSAHLPHGSGVGHSPPWHSQPLS
;
A
#
# COMPACT_ATOMS: atom_id res chain seq x y z
N MET A 1 -13.13 -29.75 -56.09
CA MET A 1 -12.75 -28.33 -55.93
C MET A 1 -13.66 -27.61 -54.95
N MET A 2 -14.91 -27.34 -55.30
CA MET A 2 -15.86 -26.55 -54.49
C MET A 2 -16.00 -27.04 -53.04
N ARG A 3 -16.20 -28.36 -52.82
CA ARG A 3 -16.25 -28.98 -51.49
C ARG A 3 -15.01 -28.65 -50.63
N ASN A 4 -13.81 -28.88 -51.16
CA ASN A 4 -12.56 -28.65 -50.43
C ASN A 4 -12.32 -27.17 -50.09
N ILE A 5 -12.84 -26.24 -50.90
CA ILE A 5 -12.70 -24.80 -50.60
C ILE A 5 -13.72 -24.39 -49.54
N TYR A 6 -14.97 -24.87 -49.59
CA TYR A 6 -15.95 -24.64 -48.52
C TYR A 6 -15.47 -25.13 -47.14
N GLU A 7 -14.78 -26.26 -47.10
CA GLU A 7 -14.19 -26.78 -45.85
C GLU A 7 -13.13 -25.86 -45.23
N LYS A 8 -12.53 -24.95 -46.01
CA LYS A 8 -11.43 -24.08 -45.55
C LYS A 8 -11.72 -22.57 -45.61
N CYS A 9 -12.74 -22.14 -46.35
CA CYS A 9 -13.12 -20.73 -46.49
C CYS A 9 -14.63 -20.57 -46.23
N PHE A 10 -14.98 -20.26 -44.98
CA PHE A 10 -16.37 -20.16 -44.52
C PHE A 10 -17.11 -18.92 -45.04
N GLU A 11 -16.37 -17.89 -45.51
CA GLU A 11 -16.95 -16.66 -46.07
C GLU A 11 -17.00 -16.65 -47.62
N CYS A 12 -16.44 -17.67 -48.27
CA CYS A 12 -16.40 -17.76 -49.73
C CYS A 12 -17.78 -18.11 -50.31
N SER A 13 -18.25 -17.28 -51.26
CA SER A 13 -19.43 -17.57 -52.07
C SER A 13 -19.01 -18.04 -53.46
N PHE A 14 -19.67 -19.09 -53.97
CA PHE A 14 -19.39 -19.67 -55.28
C PHE A 14 -20.51 -19.36 -56.26
N ALA A 15 -20.12 -19.11 -57.51
CA ALA A 15 -21.00 -19.15 -58.67
C ALA A 15 -20.38 -20.08 -59.70
N LEU A 16 -21.20 -20.70 -60.53
CA LEU A 16 -20.76 -21.59 -61.58
C LEU A 16 -21.49 -21.25 -62.87
N VAL A 17 -20.71 -20.91 -63.89
CA VAL A 17 -21.18 -20.63 -65.24
C VAL A 17 -20.55 -21.65 -66.17
N GLN A 18 -21.38 -22.39 -66.88
CA GLN A 18 -20.96 -23.29 -67.94
C GLN A 18 -21.17 -22.61 -69.30
N TYR A 19 -20.26 -22.84 -70.25
CA TYR A 19 -20.31 -22.20 -71.55
C TYR A 19 -20.00 -23.18 -72.69
N GLY A 20 -20.73 -23.02 -73.79
CA GLY A 20 -20.55 -23.78 -75.03
C GLY A 20 -21.39 -23.15 -76.16
N SER A 21 -22.33 -23.91 -76.76
CA SER A 21 -23.35 -23.32 -77.66
C SER A 21 -24.16 -22.20 -77.00
N VAL A 22 -24.43 -22.35 -75.70
CA VAL A 22 -25.10 -21.37 -74.83
C VAL A 22 -24.22 -21.06 -73.62
N ILE A 23 -24.44 -19.91 -72.99
CA ILE A 23 -23.83 -19.57 -71.70
C ILE A 23 -24.92 -19.70 -70.65
N GLN A 24 -24.71 -20.58 -69.68
CA GLN A 24 -25.69 -20.94 -68.67
C GLN A 24 -25.11 -20.74 -67.28
N THR A 25 -25.78 -19.91 -66.47
CA THR A 25 -25.51 -19.82 -65.04
C THR A 25 -26.14 -21.03 -64.35
N GLU A 26 -25.31 -21.95 -63.87
CA GLU A 26 -25.77 -23.14 -63.14
C GLU A 26 -26.00 -22.81 -61.66
N LEU A 27 -25.25 -21.85 -61.12
CA LEU A 27 -25.31 -21.40 -59.73
C LEU A 27 -24.91 -19.93 -59.64
N ASP A 28 -25.70 -19.09 -58.97
CA ASP A 28 -25.35 -17.71 -58.63
C ASP A 28 -24.68 -17.60 -57.24
N LEU A 29 -24.02 -16.46 -56.95
CA LEU A 29 -23.34 -16.26 -55.65
C LEU A 29 -24.32 -16.31 -54.47
N GLN A 30 -25.58 -15.93 -54.67
CA GLN A 30 -26.63 -16.01 -53.64
C GLN A 30 -27.00 -17.45 -53.28
N ASP A 31 -26.91 -18.39 -54.23
CA ASP A 31 -27.27 -19.79 -54.01
C ASP A 31 -26.26 -20.49 -53.10
N SER A 32 -25.05 -19.93 -53.00
CA SER A 32 -23.96 -20.41 -52.14
C SER A 32 -24.23 -20.32 -50.64
N GLN A 33 -25.40 -19.82 -50.20
CA GLN A 33 -25.80 -19.86 -48.79
C GLN A 33 -26.14 -21.28 -48.32
N ASP A 34 -26.63 -22.14 -49.21
CA ASP A 34 -26.87 -23.57 -48.94
C ASP A 34 -25.79 -24.42 -49.62
N VAL A 35 -24.78 -24.80 -48.84
CA VAL A 35 -23.63 -25.58 -49.31
C VAL A 35 -24.06 -26.96 -49.82
N ALA A 36 -25.01 -27.62 -49.16
CA ALA A 36 -25.45 -28.95 -49.54
C ALA A 36 -26.21 -28.91 -50.87
N ALA A 37 -27.19 -28.00 -50.98
CA ALA A 37 -27.94 -27.81 -52.21
C ALA A 37 -27.06 -27.38 -53.39
N SER A 38 -26.06 -26.52 -53.14
CA SER A 38 -25.10 -26.10 -54.17
C SER A 38 -24.24 -27.26 -54.68
N LEU A 39 -23.73 -28.11 -53.78
CA LEU A 39 -22.94 -29.28 -54.16
C LEU A 39 -23.76 -30.34 -54.91
N ASP A 40 -25.02 -30.54 -54.52
CA ASP A 40 -25.94 -31.44 -55.21
C ASP A 40 -26.30 -30.91 -56.60
N ARG A 41 -26.48 -29.60 -56.74
CA ARG A 41 -26.72 -28.96 -58.05
C ARG A 41 -25.55 -29.16 -58.98
N VAL A 42 -24.32 -29.00 -58.50
CA VAL A 42 -23.09 -29.22 -59.30
C VAL A 42 -22.95 -30.66 -59.77
N GLN A 43 -23.30 -31.66 -58.93
CA GLN A 43 -23.24 -33.08 -59.31
C GLN A 43 -24.20 -33.45 -60.45
N ASN A 44 -25.27 -32.68 -60.62
CA ASN A 44 -26.33 -32.95 -61.59
C ASN A 44 -26.27 -32.06 -62.85
N ILE A 45 -25.17 -31.31 -63.06
CA ILE A 45 -25.00 -30.47 -64.24
C ILE A 45 -24.84 -31.33 -65.49
N THR A 46 -25.63 -31.00 -66.52
CA THR A 46 -25.51 -31.57 -67.85
C THR A 46 -24.61 -30.70 -68.72
N GLN A 47 -23.62 -31.30 -69.38
CA GLN A 47 -22.64 -30.57 -70.17
C GLN A 47 -23.28 -29.84 -71.36
N VAL A 48 -23.04 -28.53 -71.47
CA VAL A 48 -23.30 -27.76 -72.69
C VAL A 48 -22.19 -28.08 -73.69
N GLY A 49 -22.50 -28.83 -74.73
CA GLY A 49 -21.54 -29.17 -75.79
C GLY A 49 -21.37 -28.08 -76.85
N SER A 50 -20.75 -28.45 -77.97
CA SER A 50 -20.53 -27.61 -79.18
C SER A 50 -19.35 -26.63 -79.06
N VAL A 51 -19.51 -25.40 -79.55
CA VAL A 51 -18.49 -24.34 -79.69
C VAL A 51 -17.93 -23.81 -78.35
N THR A 52 -16.86 -23.01 -78.37
CA THR A 52 -16.12 -22.57 -77.16
C THR A 52 -16.15 -21.05 -77.02
N LYS A 53 -17.23 -20.52 -76.40
CA LYS A 53 -17.47 -19.06 -76.23
C LYS A 53 -16.86 -18.45 -74.97
N THR A 54 -15.54 -18.56 -74.81
CA THR A 54 -14.83 -18.14 -73.59
C THR A 54 -14.92 -16.64 -73.29
N ALA A 55 -14.70 -15.77 -74.28
CA ALA A 55 -14.75 -14.32 -74.09
C ALA A 55 -16.17 -13.84 -73.73
N SER A 56 -17.18 -14.37 -74.40
CA SER A 56 -18.59 -14.11 -74.07
C SER A 56 -18.97 -14.63 -72.68
N ALA A 57 -18.46 -15.79 -72.26
CA ALA A 57 -18.71 -16.32 -70.92
C ALA A 57 -18.09 -15.43 -69.83
N MET A 58 -16.86 -14.96 -70.02
CA MET A 58 -16.22 -14.02 -69.08
C MET A 58 -17.01 -12.72 -68.98
N GLN A 59 -17.48 -12.18 -70.10
CA GLN A 59 -18.32 -10.99 -70.11
C GLN A 59 -19.65 -11.21 -69.36
N HIS A 60 -20.28 -12.37 -69.52
CA HIS A 60 -21.48 -12.75 -68.76
C HIS A 60 -21.23 -12.80 -67.26
N VAL A 61 -20.09 -13.31 -66.82
CA VAL A 61 -19.71 -13.31 -65.39
C VAL A 61 -19.60 -11.88 -64.85
N LEU A 62 -18.98 -10.97 -65.61
CA LEU A 62 -18.88 -9.55 -65.22
C LEU A 62 -20.23 -8.84 -65.14
N ASP A 63 -21.13 -9.14 -66.08
CA ASP A 63 -22.39 -8.42 -66.24
C ASP A 63 -23.52 -8.95 -65.37
N ASN A 64 -23.50 -10.24 -65.04
CA ASN A 64 -24.60 -10.90 -64.34
C ASN A 64 -24.18 -11.48 -62.97
N ILE A 65 -23.00 -12.09 -62.86
CA ILE A 65 -22.59 -12.77 -61.61
C ILE A 65 -21.97 -11.79 -60.62
N PHE A 66 -21.02 -10.97 -61.03
CA PHE A 66 -20.34 -10.00 -60.16
C PHE A 66 -21.15 -8.73 -59.91
N THR A 67 -22.46 -8.89 -59.76
CA THR A 67 -23.43 -7.84 -59.47
C THR A 67 -24.09 -8.04 -58.09
N PRO A 68 -24.43 -6.96 -57.37
CA PRO A 68 -25.08 -7.09 -56.05
C PRO A 68 -26.40 -7.85 -56.08
N SER A 69 -27.16 -7.75 -57.17
CA SER A 69 -28.44 -8.44 -57.36
C SER A 69 -28.32 -9.97 -57.46
N HIS A 70 -27.12 -10.50 -57.74
CA HIS A 70 -26.85 -11.94 -57.79
C HIS A 70 -25.96 -12.42 -56.62
N GLY A 71 -25.81 -11.61 -55.58
CA GLY A 71 -25.09 -11.96 -54.34
C GLY A 71 -23.64 -11.49 -54.26
N SER A 72 -23.13 -10.76 -55.27
CA SER A 72 -21.76 -10.21 -55.21
C SER A 72 -21.64 -9.09 -54.17
N LYS A 73 -20.72 -9.25 -53.22
CA LYS A 73 -20.39 -8.21 -52.24
C LYS A 73 -19.44 -7.16 -52.83
N ALA A 74 -19.66 -5.88 -52.56
CA ALA A 74 -18.88 -4.78 -53.17
C ALA A 74 -17.40 -4.75 -52.72
N LYS A 75 -17.11 -5.16 -51.48
CA LYS A 75 -15.74 -5.20 -50.91
C LYS A 75 -15.07 -6.57 -51.01
N ALA A 76 -15.72 -7.59 -51.57
CA ALA A 76 -15.13 -8.92 -51.67
C ALA A 76 -14.11 -8.97 -52.82
N SER A 77 -13.01 -9.70 -52.60
CA SER A 77 -12.07 -10.09 -53.65
C SER A 77 -12.80 -10.94 -54.69
N LYS A 78 -12.76 -10.51 -55.96
CA LYS A 78 -13.42 -11.21 -57.06
C LYS A 78 -12.42 -12.13 -57.74
N VAL A 79 -12.69 -13.43 -57.71
CA VAL A 79 -11.84 -14.45 -58.33
C VAL A 79 -12.62 -15.18 -59.41
N MET A 80 -12.01 -15.36 -60.58
CA MET A 80 -12.56 -16.10 -61.71
C MET A 80 -11.63 -17.26 -62.04
N VAL A 81 -12.14 -18.49 -62.05
CA VAL A 81 -11.38 -19.67 -62.47
C VAL A 81 -11.98 -20.19 -63.77
N VAL A 82 -11.24 -20.05 -64.86
CA VAL A 82 -11.64 -20.46 -66.21
C VAL A 82 -11.04 -21.83 -66.52
N LEU A 83 -11.90 -22.83 -66.72
CA LEU A 83 -11.51 -24.17 -67.15
C LEU A 83 -11.92 -24.34 -68.62
N THR A 84 -10.95 -24.58 -69.49
CA THR A 84 -11.17 -24.73 -70.95
C THR A 84 -10.34 -25.87 -71.52
N ASP A 85 -10.84 -26.56 -72.54
CA ASP A 85 -10.17 -27.71 -73.19
C ASP A 85 -9.64 -27.41 -74.60
N GLY A 86 -9.80 -26.18 -75.11
CA GLY A 86 -9.36 -25.82 -76.46
C GLY A 86 -9.38 -24.33 -76.81
N ASP A 87 -9.16 -24.06 -78.11
CA ASP A 87 -9.16 -22.73 -78.73
C ASP A 87 -10.55 -22.07 -78.61
N ILE A 88 -10.59 -20.73 -78.52
CA ILE A 88 -11.84 -19.98 -78.62
C ILE A 88 -12.43 -20.18 -80.03
N PHE A 89 -13.67 -20.66 -80.11
CA PHE A 89 -14.31 -21.04 -81.38
C PHE A 89 -15.77 -20.56 -81.41
N ASP A 90 -16.16 -19.89 -82.50
CA ASP A 90 -17.47 -19.26 -82.71
C ASP A 90 -17.94 -18.35 -81.56
N ASP A 91 -17.00 -17.62 -80.96
CA ASP A 91 -17.27 -16.59 -79.95
C ASP A 91 -17.54 -15.23 -80.63
N PRO A 92 -18.70 -14.58 -80.38
CA PRO A 92 -18.98 -13.25 -80.94
C PRO A 92 -18.14 -12.12 -80.32
N LEU A 93 -17.50 -12.35 -79.18
CA LEU A 93 -16.66 -11.34 -78.50
C LEU A 93 -15.17 -11.64 -78.66
N ASN A 94 -14.38 -10.58 -78.68
CA ASN A 94 -12.93 -10.67 -78.68
C ASN A 94 -12.39 -10.71 -77.24
N LEU A 95 -11.56 -11.71 -76.93
CA LEU A 95 -10.98 -11.93 -75.61
C LEU A 95 -10.22 -10.71 -75.07
N THR A 96 -9.39 -10.07 -75.89
CA THR A 96 -8.59 -8.90 -75.51
C THR A 96 -9.48 -7.70 -75.13
N THR A 97 -10.64 -7.55 -75.77
CA THR A 97 -11.61 -6.50 -75.44
C THR A 97 -12.24 -6.74 -74.06
N VAL A 98 -12.57 -7.99 -73.73
CA VAL A 98 -13.18 -8.34 -72.45
C VAL A 98 -12.18 -8.19 -71.31
N ILE A 99 -10.92 -8.62 -71.49
CA ILE A 99 -9.88 -8.50 -70.46
C ILE A 99 -9.54 -7.04 -70.16
N ASN A 100 -9.48 -6.18 -71.18
CA ASN A 100 -9.18 -4.76 -71.02
C ASN A 100 -10.41 -3.92 -70.59
N SER A 101 -11.56 -4.56 -70.33
CA SER A 101 -12.76 -3.87 -69.86
C SER A 101 -12.56 -3.30 -68.45
N PRO A 102 -13.06 -2.10 -68.13
CA PRO A 102 -13.03 -1.55 -66.77
C PRO A 102 -13.69 -2.46 -65.73
N LYS A 103 -14.69 -3.26 -66.13
CA LYS A 103 -15.35 -4.23 -65.23
C LYS A 103 -14.45 -5.40 -64.83
N MET A 104 -13.39 -5.66 -65.60
CA MET A 104 -12.39 -6.69 -65.30
C MET A 104 -11.34 -6.22 -64.28
N GLN A 105 -11.30 -4.92 -63.97
CA GLN A 105 -10.36 -4.37 -62.99
C GLN A 105 -10.65 -4.94 -61.59
N GLY A 106 -9.61 -5.44 -60.92
CA GLY A 106 -9.73 -6.05 -59.59
C GLY A 106 -10.29 -7.47 -59.58
N VAL A 107 -10.48 -8.10 -60.75
CA VAL A 107 -10.82 -9.53 -60.86
C VAL A 107 -9.54 -10.35 -61.06
N GLU A 108 -9.21 -11.20 -60.09
CA GLU A 108 -8.10 -12.16 -60.17
C GLU A 108 -8.53 -13.38 -60.99
N ARG A 109 -7.76 -13.75 -62.03
CA ARG A 109 -8.16 -14.76 -63.00
C ARG A 109 -7.16 -15.91 -63.02
N PHE A 110 -7.67 -17.13 -62.85
CA PHE A 110 -6.91 -18.37 -63.03
C PHE A 110 -7.40 -19.08 -64.27
N ALA A 111 -6.50 -19.49 -65.16
CA ALA A 111 -6.82 -20.19 -66.39
C ALA A 111 -6.26 -21.62 -66.35
N ILE A 112 -7.11 -22.62 -66.56
CA ILE A 112 -6.74 -24.04 -66.52
C ILE A 112 -7.07 -24.66 -67.87
N GLY A 113 -6.03 -24.95 -68.65
CA GLY A 113 -6.13 -25.63 -69.93
C GLY A 113 -6.06 -27.15 -69.75
N VAL A 114 -7.11 -27.86 -70.15
CA VAL A 114 -7.21 -29.31 -70.02
C VAL A 114 -7.00 -30.00 -71.37
N GLY A 115 -6.10 -30.98 -71.42
CA GLY A 115 -5.90 -31.82 -72.60
C GLY A 115 -4.81 -31.32 -73.57
N GLY A 116 -4.81 -31.89 -74.77
CA GLY A 116 -3.71 -31.75 -75.74
C GLY A 116 -3.69 -30.45 -76.55
N ALA A 117 -4.78 -29.67 -76.55
CA ALA A 117 -4.90 -28.44 -77.35
C ALA A 117 -3.82 -27.40 -76.96
N PHE A 118 -3.51 -27.30 -75.67
CA PHE A 118 -2.49 -26.39 -75.11
C PHE A 118 -1.04 -26.86 -75.32
N ASN A 119 -0.80 -27.83 -76.21
CA ASN A 119 0.53 -28.08 -76.77
C ASN A 119 0.85 -27.09 -77.91
N LYS A 120 -0.16 -26.46 -78.52
CA LYS A 120 0.02 -25.44 -79.54
C LYS A 120 0.35 -24.09 -78.89
N SER A 121 1.29 -23.34 -79.47
CA SER A 121 1.72 -22.04 -78.95
C SER A 121 0.59 -21.02 -78.89
N ASN A 122 -0.27 -20.98 -79.90
CA ASN A 122 -1.34 -19.98 -79.99
C ASN A 122 -2.39 -20.18 -78.90
N THR A 123 -2.88 -21.41 -78.74
CA THR A 123 -3.83 -21.80 -77.68
C THR A 123 -3.28 -21.56 -76.28
N TYR A 124 -1.98 -21.79 -76.09
CA TYR A 124 -1.33 -21.53 -74.80
C TYR A 124 -1.18 -20.02 -74.52
N ASN A 125 -0.93 -19.21 -75.55
CA ASN A 125 -0.92 -17.75 -75.41
C ASN A 125 -2.31 -17.19 -75.09
N GLU A 126 -3.38 -17.76 -75.65
CA GLU A 126 -4.77 -17.42 -75.27
C GLU A 126 -5.05 -17.77 -73.80
N LEU A 127 -4.61 -18.93 -73.33
CA LEU A 127 -4.75 -19.34 -71.94
C LEU A 127 -4.03 -18.37 -70.98
N LYS A 128 -2.82 -17.94 -71.34
CA LYS A 128 -2.06 -16.93 -70.58
C LYS A 128 -2.76 -15.58 -70.57
N LEU A 129 -3.32 -15.18 -71.71
CA LEU A 129 -4.07 -13.92 -71.82
C LEU A 129 -5.29 -13.90 -70.89
N ILE A 130 -5.99 -15.04 -70.71
CA ILE A 130 -7.11 -15.16 -69.76
C ILE A 130 -6.63 -14.96 -68.32
N ALA A 131 -5.47 -15.50 -67.97
CA ALA A 131 -4.92 -15.47 -66.62
C ALA A 131 -4.52 -14.04 -66.17
N SER A 132 -4.36 -13.85 -64.87
CA SER A 132 -3.72 -12.66 -64.30
C SER A 132 -2.19 -12.82 -64.28
N ASP A 133 -1.47 -11.70 -64.29
CA ASP A 133 -0.01 -11.73 -64.09
C ASP A 133 0.38 -12.08 -62.63
N PRO A 134 1.48 -12.81 -62.41
CA PRO A 134 2.33 -13.45 -63.41
C PRO A 134 1.72 -14.77 -63.94
N ASP A 135 1.90 -15.03 -65.24
CA ASP A 135 1.42 -16.24 -65.93
C ASP A 135 1.76 -17.55 -65.21
N GLU A 136 2.98 -17.66 -64.70
CA GLU A 136 3.52 -18.83 -64.01
C GLU A 136 2.68 -19.24 -62.81
N ASP A 137 1.92 -18.28 -62.27
CA ASP A 137 1.13 -18.44 -61.09
C ASP A 137 -0.37 -18.60 -61.31
N HIS A 138 -0.86 -18.32 -62.52
CA HIS A 138 -2.28 -18.23 -62.82
C HIS A 138 -2.71 -19.00 -64.07
N ALA A 139 -1.77 -19.37 -64.95
CA ALA A 139 -2.03 -20.20 -66.12
C ALA A 139 -1.48 -21.63 -65.90
N PHE A 140 -2.37 -22.61 -65.90
CA PHE A 140 -2.03 -24.01 -65.64
C PHE A 140 -2.47 -24.91 -66.77
N LYS A 141 -1.64 -25.90 -67.10
CA LYS A 141 -1.93 -26.92 -68.10
C LYS A 141 -1.94 -28.30 -67.46
N VAL A 142 -2.98 -29.07 -67.75
CA VAL A 142 -3.14 -30.44 -67.25
C VAL A 142 -3.45 -31.40 -68.40
N THR A 143 -2.99 -32.64 -68.29
CA THR A 143 -3.15 -33.65 -69.36
C THR A 143 -4.56 -34.22 -69.43
N ASN A 144 -5.28 -34.28 -68.31
CA ASN A 144 -6.67 -34.70 -68.20
C ASN A 144 -7.30 -34.14 -66.91
N TYR A 145 -8.61 -34.32 -66.74
CA TYR A 145 -9.33 -33.82 -65.57
C TYR A 145 -8.94 -34.52 -64.25
N MET A 146 -8.36 -35.72 -64.28
CA MET A 146 -7.86 -36.38 -63.05
C MET A 146 -6.58 -35.71 -62.52
N ALA A 147 -5.77 -35.13 -63.41
CA ALA A 147 -4.56 -34.40 -63.03
C ALA A 147 -4.85 -33.04 -62.36
N LEU A 148 -6.11 -32.60 -62.28
CA LEU A 148 -6.47 -31.41 -61.51
C LEU A 148 -6.20 -31.58 -60.01
N ASP A 149 -6.28 -32.80 -59.47
CA ASP A 149 -6.27 -32.99 -58.01
C ASP A 149 -4.98 -32.46 -57.34
N GLY A 150 -3.83 -32.62 -57.99
CA GLY A 150 -2.55 -32.03 -57.56
C GLY A 150 -2.43 -30.50 -57.76
N LEU A 151 -3.25 -29.93 -58.65
CA LEU A 151 -3.33 -28.49 -58.90
C LEU A 151 -4.33 -27.80 -57.95
N LEU A 152 -5.37 -28.52 -57.51
CA LEU A 152 -6.40 -28.01 -56.61
C LEU A 152 -5.82 -27.53 -55.29
N SER A 153 -4.82 -28.21 -54.74
CA SER A 153 -4.14 -27.79 -53.51
C SER A 153 -3.38 -26.46 -53.69
N LYS A 154 -2.71 -26.27 -54.84
CA LYS A 154 -2.01 -25.03 -55.19
C LYS A 154 -2.97 -23.87 -55.46
N LEU A 155 -4.03 -24.12 -56.23
CA LEU A 155 -5.11 -23.16 -56.45
C LEU A 155 -5.79 -22.79 -55.12
N GLN A 156 -6.05 -23.77 -54.27
CA GLN A 156 -6.64 -23.53 -52.94
C GLN A 156 -5.75 -22.64 -52.08
N GLN A 157 -4.44 -22.92 -52.00
CA GLN A 157 -3.49 -22.08 -51.25
C GLN A 157 -3.38 -20.64 -51.79
N ARG A 158 -3.73 -20.42 -53.05
CA ARG A 158 -3.60 -19.12 -53.72
C ARG A 158 -4.90 -18.32 -53.75
N ILE A 159 -6.03 -18.99 -53.93
CA ILE A 159 -7.38 -18.41 -53.83
C ILE A 159 -7.68 -18.10 -52.37
N ILE A 160 -7.41 -19.05 -51.48
CA ILE A 160 -7.32 -18.80 -50.05
C ILE A 160 -5.93 -18.23 -49.80
N ARG A 161 -5.69 -17.00 -50.31
CA ARG A 161 -4.63 -16.17 -49.73
C ARG A 161 -4.90 -16.21 -48.24
N VAL A 162 -3.89 -16.52 -47.43
CA VAL A 162 -3.99 -16.28 -45.99
C VAL A 162 -4.45 -14.84 -45.86
N GLU A 163 -5.73 -14.64 -45.54
CA GLU A 163 -6.31 -13.32 -45.38
C GLU A 163 -5.39 -12.58 -44.40
N GLY A 164 -4.71 -11.54 -44.90
CA GLY A 164 -3.94 -10.64 -44.06
C GLY A 164 -2.43 -10.44 -44.32
N MET A 165 -1.86 -10.83 -45.46
CA MET A 165 -0.45 -10.49 -45.76
C MET A 165 -0.26 -9.32 -46.76
N VAL A 166 -1.25 -8.42 -46.87
CA VAL A 166 -1.06 -6.99 -47.14
C VAL A 166 -2.27 -6.24 -46.55
N GLY A 167 -2.14 -5.74 -45.32
CA GLY A 167 -3.03 -4.71 -44.76
C GLY A 167 -4.17 -5.13 -43.82
N ASP A 168 -4.49 -6.42 -43.67
CA ASP A 168 -5.51 -6.91 -42.71
C ASP A 168 -4.87 -7.91 -41.72
N ALA A 169 -5.31 -7.90 -40.45
CA ALA A 169 -4.71 -8.69 -39.37
C ALA A 169 -5.14 -10.18 -39.39
N PRO A 170 -4.29 -11.14 -38.94
CA PRO A 170 -4.67 -12.55 -38.82
C PRO A 170 -5.78 -12.72 -37.77
N HIS A 171 -6.88 -13.39 -38.14
CA HIS A 171 -8.06 -13.58 -37.29
C HIS A 171 -7.99 -14.86 -36.43
N TYR A 172 -7.87 -16.04 -37.03
CA TYR A 172 -7.87 -17.32 -36.29
C TYR A 172 -6.71 -18.25 -36.67
N GLN A 173 -5.95 -17.92 -37.70
CA GLN A 173 -4.89 -18.77 -38.26
C GLN A 173 -3.81 -19.11 -37.23
N LEU A 174 -3.59 -18.20 -36.27
CA LEU A 174 -2.63 -18.35 -35.18
C LEU A 174 -3.31 -18.45 -33.81
N ALA A 175 -4.60 -18.82 -33.76
CA ALA A 175 -5.41 -18.73 -32.53
C ALA A 175 -4.83 -19.51 -31.33
N GLN A 176 -4.13 -20.62 -31.57
CA GLN A 176 -3.58 -21.49 -30.52
C GLN A 176 -4.65 -21.89 -29.48
N VAL A 177 -5.82 -22.30 -29.97
CA VAL A 177 -6.94 -22.75 -29.12
C VAL A 177 -6.49 -23.90 -28.24
N GLY A 178 -6.81 -23.82 -26.94
CA GLY A 178 -6.36 -24.78 -25.94
C GLY A 178 -5.03 -24.42 -25.29
N PHE A 179 -4.57 -23.18 -25.46
CA PHE A 179 -3.41 -22.65 -24.72
C PHE A 179 -3.61 -22.75 -23.20
N SER A 180 -4.83 -22.45 -22.76
CA SER A 180 -5.35 -22.76 -21.43
C SER A 180 -6.69 -23.46 -21.57
N ALA A 181 -7.09 -24.23 -20.55
CA ALA A 181 -8.34 -24.97 -20.57
C ALA A 181 -8.95 -25.06 -19.16
N GLN A 182 -10.27 -24.93 -19.09
CA GLN A 182 -11.05 -25.14 -17.88
C GLN A 182 -12.29 -25.95 -18.20
N ILE A 183 -12.47 -27.07 -17.51
CA ILE A 183 -13.70 -27.87 -17.61
C ILE A 183 -14.76 -27.16 -16.77
N LEU A 184 -15.93 -26.94 -17.36
CA LEU A 184 -17.07 -26.32 -16.66
C LEU A 184 -17.95 -27.39 -16.04
N ASP A 185 -18.53 -28.22 -16.91
CA ASP A 185 -19.44 -29.32 -16.60
C ASP A 185 -19.14 -30.49 -17.58
N GLU A 186 -19.82 -31.64 -17.45
CA GLU A 186 -19.60 -32.83 -18.31
C GLU A 186 -19.71 -32.56 -19.83
N GLY A 187 -20.41 -31.48 -20.22
CA GLY A 187 -20.67 -31.12 -21.62
C GLY A 187 -19.95 -29.86 -22.14
N GLN A 188 -19.24 -29.09 -21.30
CA GLN A 188 -18.72 -27.78 -21.69
C GLN A 188 -17.30 -27.50 -21.18
N VAL A 189 -16.49 -26.87 -22.04
CA VAL A 189 -15.09 -26.54 -21.78
C VAL A 189 -14.79 -25.12 -22.25
N LEU A 190 -14.10 -24.32 -21.43
CA LEU A 190 -13.47 -23.08 -21.86
C LEU A 190 -12.06 -23.35 -22.36
N LEU A 191 -11.72 -22.85 -23.54
CA LEU A 191 -10.40 -22.99 -24.15
C LEU A 191 -9.84 -21.61 -24.51
N GLY A 192 -8.72 -21.24 -23.90
CA GLY A 192 -8.01 -20.01 -24.24
C GLY A 192 -7.41 -20.04 -25.65
N ALA A 193 -7.44 -18.90 -26.34
CA ALA A 193 -7.01 -18.74 -27.74
C ALA A 193 -6.19 -17.46 -27.92
N VAL A 194 -4.97 -17.46 -27.37
CA VAL A 194 -4.12 -16.27 -27.22
C VAL A 194 -3.72 -15.58 -28.52
N GLY A 195 -3.62 -16.31 -29.64
CA GLY A 195 -3.15 -15.75 -30.91
C GLY A 195 -4.27 -15.35 -31.87
N ALA A 196 -5.52 -15.35 -31.40
CA ALA A 196 -6.64 -14.87 -32.18
C ALA A 196 -6.58 -13.33 -32.34
N PHE A 197 -7.03 -12.82 -33.48
CA PHE A 197 -7.16 -11.40 -33.81
C PHE A 197 -5.88 -10.59 -33.49
N ASP A 198 -4.79 -10.87 -34.21
CA ASP A 198 -3.46 -10.25 -33.99
C ASP A 198 -3.00 -10.31 -32.52
N TRP A 199 -3.12 -11.51 -31.93
CA TRP A 199 -2.76 -11.77 -30.54
C TRP A 199 -3.48 -10.90 -29.51
N SER A 200 -4.61 -10.25 -29.86
CA SER A 200 -5.50 -9.70 -28.84
C SER A 200 -6.04 -10.81 -27.94
N GLY A 201 -6.31 -11.99 -28.53
CA GLY A 201 -6.70 -13.20 -27.84
C GLY A 201 -8.21 -13.33 -27.62
N GLY A 202 -8.60 -14.33 -26.83
CA GLY A 202 -10.00 -14.64 -26.52
C GLY A 202 -10.15 -16.04 -25.95
N VAL A 203 -11.40 -16.46 -25.76
CA VAL A 203 -11.75 -17.76 -25.20
C VAL A 203 -12.82 -18.42 -26.06
N LEU A 204 -12.66 -19.70 -26.35
CA LEU A 204 -13.66 -20.53 -27.00
C LEU A 204 -14.44 -21.30 -25.95
N LEU A 205 -15.74 -21.00 -25.81
CA LEU A 205 -16.67 -21.84 -25.08
C LEU A 205 -17.11 -22.99 -25.99
N TYR A 206 -16.62 -24.20 -25.71
CA TYR A 206 -16.84 -25.39 -26.52
C TYR A 206 -17.81 -26.36 -25.85
N ASP A 207 -18.86 -26.72 -26.57
CA ASP A 207 -19.83 -27.74 -26.16
C ASP A 207 -19.45 -29.08 -26.80
N THR A 208 -19.11 -30.06 -25.97
CA THR A 208 -18.55 -31.35 -26.39
C THR A 208 -19.60 -32.26 -27.03
N HIS A 209 -20.88 -32.09 -26.68
CA HIS A 209 -21.99 -32.89 -27.21
C HIS A 209 -22.38 -32.44 -28.62
N SER A 210 -22.64 -31.14 -28.78
CA SER A 210 -23.01 -30.53 -30.06
C SER A 210 -21.82 -30.29 -30.99
N ARG A 211 -20.59 -30.38 -30.46
CA ARG A 211 -19.33 -30.07 -31.14
C ARG A 211 -19.31 -28.65 -31.71
N ARG A 212 -20.01 -27.71 -31.07
CA ARG A 212 -20.07 -26.31 -31.45
C ARG A 212 -19.26 -25.47 -30.46
N GLY A 213 -18.51 -24.53 -30.99
CA GLY A 213 -17.77 -23.55 -30.19
C GLY A 213 -18.32 -22.15 -30.41
N ARG A 214 -18.46 -21.38 -29.33
CA ARG A 214 -18.73 -19.94 -29.37
C ARG A 214 -17.45 -19.22 -28.96
N PHE A 215 -16.92 -18.40 -29.85
CA PHE A 215 -15.77 -17.55 -29.53
C PHE A 215 -16.24 -16.33 -28.72
N LEU A 216 -15.54 -16.03 -27.65
CA LEU A 216 -15.80 -14.96 -26.70
C LEU A 216 -14.55 -14.06 -26.66
N ASN A 217 -14.72 -12.79 -26.99
CA ASN A 217 -13.66 -11.79 -27.02
C ASN A 217 -14.10 -10.49 -26.33
N GLN A 218 -13.28 -9.46 -26.44
CA GLN A 218 -13.67 -8.09 -26.09
C GLN A 218 -14.49 -7.47 -27.22
N THR A 219 -15.12 -6.32 -26.97
CA THR A 219 -15.79 -5.54 -28.02
C THR A 219 -14.81 -5.26 -29.17
N VAL A 220 -15.32 -5.12 -30.40
CA VAL A 220 -14.48 -4.91 -31.60
C VAL A 220 -13.65 -3.61 -31.51
N GLU A 221 -14.15 -2.59 -30.82
CA GLU A 221 -13.40 -1.34 -30.57
C GLU A 221 -12.26 -1.54 -29.58
N ASP A 222 -12.49 -2.28 -28.49
CA ASP A 222 -11.47 -2.57 -27.47
C ASP A 222 -10.40 -3.53 -28.01
N ALA A 223 -10.78 -4.52 -28.82
CA ALA A 223 -9.87 -5.49 -29.42
C ALA A 223 -8.80 -4.83 -30.33
N ARG A 224 -9.17 -3.74 -31.03
CA ARG A 224 -8.21 -2.96 -31.85
C ARG A 224 -7.20 -2.20 -31.00
N GLY A 225 -7.58 -1.76 -29.81
CA GLY A 225 -6.67 -1.18 -28.81
C GLY A 225 -5.88 -2.23 -28.02
N ALA A 226 -6.27 -3.50 -28.09
CA ALA A 226 -5.75 -4.60 -27.29
C ALA A 226 -4.87 -5.59 -28.08
N GLN A 227 -4.32 -5.21 -29.24
CA GLN A 227 -3.37 -6.04 -29.99
C GLN A 227 -2.23 -6.55 -29.08
N TYR A 228 -1.83 -7.81 -29.27
CA TYR A 228 -0.80 -8.48 -28.48
C TYR A 228 -1.06 -8.57 -26.96
N SER A 229 -2.32 -8.50 -26.51
CA SER A 229 -2.67 -8.62 -25.08
C SER A 229 -2.61 -10.05 -24.54
N TYR A 230 -2.73 -11.07 -25.40
CA TYR A 230 -2.81 -12.49 -25.05
C TYR A 230 -3.99 -12.84 -24.14
N LEU A 231 -5.18 -12.29 -24.40
CA LEU A 231 -6.38 -12.71 -23.67
C LEU A 231 -6.62 -14.22 -23.82
N GLY A 232 -6.96 -14.88 -22.72
CA GLY A 232 -7.10 -16.34 -22.68
C GLY A 232 -5.79 -17.08 -22.42
N TYR A 233 -4.74 -16.38 -21.97
CA TYR A 233 -3.50 -17.01 -21.54
C TYR A 233 -3.72 -17.94 -20.35
N SER A 234 -4.58 -17.51 -19.43
CA SER A 234 -5.15 -18.32 -18.35
C SER A 234 -6.66 -18.15 -18.36
N VAL A 235 -7.39 -19.17 -17.91
CA VAL A 235 -8.85 -19.15 -17.76
C VAL A 235 -9.22 -19.79 -16.44
N ALA A 236 -10.22 -19.23 -15.76
CA ALA A 236 -10.75 -19.79 -14.51
C ALA A 236 -12.26 -19.51 -14.37
N VAL A 237 -12.90 -20.25 -13.48
CA VAL A 237 -14.32 -20.13 -13.16
C VAL A 237 -14.46 -19.58 -11.74
N LEU A 238 -15.32 -18.58 -11.58
CA LEU A 238 -15.72 -18.04 -10.29
C LEU A 238 -17.14 -18.50 -9.97
N HIS A 239 -17.31 -19.09 -8.80
CA HIS A 239 -18.62 -19.37 -8.23
C HIS A 239 -19.04 -18.16 -7.41
N LYS A 240 -19.87 -17.27 -7.98
CA LYS A 240 -20.41 -16.11 -7.27
C LYS A 240 -21.82 -16.44 -6.76
N THR A 241 -22.30 -15.68 -5.78
CA THR A 241 -23.69 -15.78 -5.28
C THR A 241 -24.74 -15.61 -6.38
N CYS A 242 -24.43 -14.81 -7.41
CA CYS A 242 -25.30 -14.55 -8.56
C CYS A 242 -25.19 -15.61 -9.68
N GLY A 243 -24.29 -16.60 -9.54
CA GLY A 243 -24.05 -17.69 -10.49
C GLY A 243 -22.59 -17.80 -10.93
N LEU A 244 -22.36 -18.65 -11.92
CA LEU A 244 -21.04 -18.84 -12.51
C LEU A 244 -20.60 -17.61 -13.30
N SER A 245 -19.36 -17.21 -13.09
CA SER A 245 -18.67 -16.20 -13.90
C SER A 245 -17.36 -16.75 -14.44
N TYR A 246 -16.96 -16.29 -15.62
CA TYR A 246 -15.75 -16.74 -16.29
C TYR A 246 -14.74 -15.61 -16.34
N VAL A 247 -13.51 -15.91 -15.92
CA VAL A 247 -12.40 -14.95 -15.97
C VAL A 247 -11.28 -15.44 -16.85
N ALA A 248 -10.62 -14.51 -17.53
CA ALA A 248 -9.51 -14.78 -18.42
C ALA A 248 -8.38 -13.78 -18.20
N GLY A 249 -7.15 -14.30 -18.14
CA GLY A 249 -5.94 -13.50 -18.03
C GLY A 249 -5.43 -13.01 -19.38
N ALA A 250 -4.89 -11.79 -19.39
CA ALA A 250 -4.27 -11.15 -20.53
C ALA A 250 -2.92 -10.53 -20.10
N PRO A 251 -1.87 -11.33 -19.86
CA PRO A 251 -0.65 -10.90 -19.18
C PRO A 251 0.19 -9.88 -19.97
N ARG A 252 -0.09 -9.67 -21.25
CA ARG A 252 0.57 -8.65 -22.07
C ARG A 252 -0.27 -7.40 -22.32
N HIS A 253 -1.49 -7.33 -21.78
CA HIS A 253 -2.35 -6.16 -21.91
C HIS A 253 -1.62 -4.90 -21.41
N LYS A 254 -1.51 -3.88 -22.27
CA LYS A 254 -0.71 -2.65 -22.03
C LYS A 254 0.69 -2.91 -21.46
N GLN A 255 1.28 -4.08 -21.75
CA GLN A 255 2.53 -4.58 -21.19
C GLN A 255 2.58 -4.71 -19.66
N ARG A 256 1.46 -4.48 -18.95
CA ARG A 256 1.37 -4.62 -17.48
C ARG A 256 0.63 -5.88 -17.05
N GLY A 257 -0.25 -6.37 -17.92
CA GLY A 257 -1.12 -7.51 -17.66
C GLY A 257 -2.46 -7.08 -17.09
N ALA A 258 -3.47 -7.93 -17.27
CA ALA A 258 -4.84 -7.67 -16.84
C ALA A 258 -5.63 -8.97 -16.67
N VAL A 259 -6.76 -8.88 -15.97
CA VAL A 259 -7.78 -9.93 -15.88
C VAL A 259 -9.11 -9.36 -16.35
N PHE A 260 -9.79 -10.15 -17.17
CA PHE A 260 -11.10 -9.84 -17.73
C PHE A 260 -12.14 -10.81 -17.20
N GLU A 261 -13.36 -10.34 -17.02
CA GLU A 261 -14.52 -11.14 -16.61
C GLU A 261 -15.60 -11.09 -17.70
N LEU A 262 -16.22 -12.23 -18.01
CA LEU A 262 -17.28 -12.29 -19.00
C LEU A 262 -18.57 -11.67 -18.43
N GLN A 263 -19.01 -10.56 -19.02
CA GLN A 263 -20.29 -9.93 -18.65
C GLN A 263 -21.46 -10.52 -19.44
N LYS A 264 -22.62 -10.58 -18.79
CA LYS A 264 -23.86 -11.14 -19.34
C LYS A 264 -24.94 -10.07 -19.56
N GLU A 265 -24.55 -8.84 -19.86
CA GLU A 265 -25.50 -7.75 -20.11
C GLU A 265 -26.00 -7.77 -21.57
N SER A 266 -27.27 -8.16 -21.74
CA SER A 266 -28.09 -8.04 -22.96
C SER A 266 -27.47 -8.49 -24.31
N ARG A 267 -27.85 -9.70 -24.76
CA ARG A 267 -27.59 -10.33 -26.09
C ARG A 267 -26.12 -10.53 -26.51
N GLU A 268 -25.19 -9.67 -26.12
CA GLU A 268 -23.75 -9.81 -26.33
C GLU A 268 -23.08 -10.31 -25.03
N THR A 269 -22.03 -11.11 -25.17
CA THR A 269 -21.32 -11.73 -24.03
C THR A 269 -19.84 -11.47 -24.24
N ASP A 270 -19.39 -10.36 -23.69
CA ASP A 270 -18.06 -9.83 -23.95
C ASP A 270 -17.25 -9.79 -22.66
N PHE A 271 -15.94 -9.94 -22.81
CA PHE A 271 -15.00 -9.84 -21.70
C PHE A 271 -14.75 -8.37 -21.34
N ALA A 272 -15.09 -7.99 -20.11
CA ALA A 272 -14.84 -6.65 -19.57
C ALA A 272 -13.63 -6.67 -18.64
N LEU A 273 -12.82 -5.60 -18.67
CA LEU A 273 -11.66 -5.43 -17.80
C LEU A 273 -12.10 -5.30 -16.34
N VAL A 274 -11.57 -6.15 -15.45
CA VAL A 274 -11.88 -6.10 -14.01
C VAL A 274 -10.66 -5.81 -13.13
N LEU A 275 -9.46 -6.23 -13.56
CA LEU A 275 -8.21 -6.01 -12.83
C LEU A 275 -7.09 -5.62 -13.81
N GLU A 276 -6.27 -4.63 -13.46
CA GLU A 276 -5.10 -4.21 -14.25
C GLU A 276 -3.82 -4.32 -13.39
N GLY A 277 -2.74 -4.84 -13.98
CA GLY A 277 -1.44 -4.97 -13.33
C GLY A 277 -0.73 -3.63 -13.15
N GLU A 278 0.05 -3.49 -12.07
CA GLU A 278 0.74 -2.24 -11.76
C GLU A 278 2.07 -2.07 -12.51
N GLN A 279 2.84 -3.16 -12.65
CA GLN A 279 4.22 -3.13 -13.14
C GLN A 279 4.33 -3.68 -14.56
N MET A 280 5.00 -2.91 -15.43
CA MET A 280 5.31 -3.34 -16.80
C MET A 280 6.21 -4.57 -16.80
N GLY A 281 5.93 -5.53 -17.67
CA GLY A 281 6.67 -6.79 -17.80
C GLY A 281 6.37 -7.81 -16.71
N SER A 282 5.58 -7.47 -15.68
CA SER A 282 5.30 -8.37 -14.55
C SER A 282 4.45 -9.59 -14.93
N TYR A 283 3.74 -9.49 -16.06
CA TYR A 283 2.94 -10.57 -16.65
C TYR A 283 1.77 -10.97 -15.75
N PHE A 284 1.16 -9.95 -15.16
CA PHE A 284 0.00 -10.05 -14.27
C PHE A 284 -1.20 -10.68 -14.98
N GLY A 285 -1.82 -11.69 -14.36
CA GLY A 285 -2.89 -12.48 -14.97
C GLY A 285 -2.39 -13.67 -15.78
N SER A 286 -1.12 -14.07 -15.61
CA SER A 286 -0.59 -15.27 -16.26
C SER A 286 -1.10 -16.57 -15.65
N GLU A 287 -1.46 -16.57 -14.37
CA GLU A 287 -2.12 -17.67 -13.67
C GLU A 287 -3.24 -17.10 -12.79
N LEU A 288 -4.38 -17.79 -12.77
CA LEU A 288 -5.58 -17.43 -12.01
C LEU A 288 -5.99 -18.62 -11.15
N CYS A 289 -6.12 -18.41 -9.84
CA CYS A 289 -6.51 -19.47 -8.90
C CYS A 289 -7.68 -18.97 -8.04
N PRO A 290 -8.92 -19.35 -8.36
CA PRO A 290 -10.08 -19.09 -7.51
C PRO A 290 -10.05 -20.03 -6.30
N VAL A 291 -10.36 -19.51 -5.11
CA VAL A 291 -10.30 -20.24 -3.85
C VAL A 291 -11.59 -20.00 -3.06
N ASP A 292 -12.29 -21.09 -2.79
CA ASP A 292 -13.36 -21.20 -1.80
C ASP A 292 -12.70 -21.68 -0.50
N VAL A 293 -12.49 -20.76 0.44
CA VAL A 293 -11.66 -20.99 1.64
C VAL A 293 -12.46 -21.71 2.71
N ASP A 294 -13.74 -21.41 2.92
CA ASP A 294 -14.59 -22.10 3.91
C ASP A 294 -15.41 -23.28 3.35
N MET A 295 -15.19 -23.63 2.08
CA MET A 295 -15.82 -24.77 1.40
C MET A 295 -17.35 -24.65 1.32
N ASP A 296 -17.88 -23.43 1.18
CA ASP A 296 -19.31 -23.16 1.07
C ASP A 296 -19.86 -23.28 -0.37
N GLY A 297 -18.98 -23.51 -1.35
CA GLY A 297 -19.27 -23.58 -2.78
C GLY A 297 -19.20 -22.24 -3.50
N ILE A 298 -18.80 -21.16 -2.82
CA ILE A 298 -18.66 -19.81 -3.33
C ILE A 298 -17.18 -19.41 -3.29
N THR A 299 -16.71 -18.74 -4.33
CA THR A 299 -15.32 -18.28 -4.38
C THR A 299 -15.14 -17.04 -3.48
N ASP A 300 -14.36 -17.19 -2.42
CA ASP A 300 -13.97 -16.10 -1.50
C ASP A 300 -12.84 -15.23 -2.05
N LEU A 301 -11.84 -15.88 -2.66
CA LEU A 301 -10.60 -15.24 -3.11
C LEU A 301 -10.30 -15.58 -4.57
N LEU A 302 -9.77 -14.61 -5.29
CA LEU A 302 -9.11 -14.80 -6.58
C LEU A 302 -7.63 -14.43 -6.44
N LEU A 303 -6.76 -15.42 -6.61
CA LEU A 303 -5.32 -15.22 -6.66
C LEU A 303 -4.91 -14.96 -8.11
N VAL A 304 -4.14 -13.89 -8.31
CA VAL A 304 -3.65 -13.47 -9.63
C VAL A 304 -2.14 -13.37 -9.61
N ALA A 305 -1.47 -14.17 -10.43
CA ALA A 305 -0.01 -14.20 -10.47
C ALA A 305 0.60 -13.15 -11.41
N ALA A 306 1.79 -12.69 -11.01
CA ALA A 306 2.72 -11.89 -11.78
C ALA A 306 4.15 -12.44 -11.57
N PRO A 307 4.50 -13.57 -12.20
CA PRO A 307 5.74 -14.32 -11.92
C PRO A 307 7.01 -13.58 -12.35
N PHE A 308 6.91 -12.57 -13.23
CA PHE A 308 8.03 -11.72 -13.62
C PHE A 308 8.00 -10.36 -12.92
N HIS A 309 7.18 -10.21 -11.87
CA HIS A 309 7.25 -9.05 -11.02
C HIS A 309 8.66 -8.92 -10.42
N HIS A 310 9.22 -7.71 -10.46
CA HIS A 310 10.59 -7.45 -10.05
C HIS A 310 10.75 -6.31 -9.05
N ILE A 311 11.64 -6.53 -8.10
CA ILE A 311 12.17 -5.55 -7.14
C ILE A 311 13.70 -5.48 -7.30
N GLN A 312 14.39 -6.63 -7.22
CA GLN A 312 15.83 -6.76 -7.48
C GLN A 312 16.12 -7.69 -8.68
N GLY A 313 15.27 -8.68 -8.91
CA GLY A 313 15.22 -9.53 -10.09
C GLY A 313 13.80 -10.01 -10.36
N GLU A 314 13.59 -11.09 -11.10
CA GLU A 314 12.26 -11.71 -11.28
C GLU A 314 11.82 -12.52 -10.01
N GLU A 315 11.55 -11.85 -8.89
CA GLU A 315 11.13 -12.55 -7.66
C GLU A 315 9.76 -13.23 -7.83
N GLY A 316 8.88 -12.59 -8.60
CA GLY A 316 7.48 -12.97 -8.73
C GLY A 316 6.62 -12.53 -7.55
N ARG A 317 5.33 -12.32 -7.83
CA ARG A 317 4.33 -11.86 -6.86
C ARG A 317 2.98 -12.50 -7.17
N VAL A 318 2.18 -12.76 -6.13
CA VAL A 318 0.76 -13.14 -6.26
C VAL A 318 -0.09 -12.10 -5.54
N SER A 319 -1.05 -11.51 -6.24
CA SER A 319 -2.05 -10.60 -5.66
C SER A 319 -3.28 -11.40 -5.23
N VAL A 320 -3.72 -11.21 -3.99
CA VAL A 320 -4.90 -11.88 -3.44
C VAL A 320 -6.05 -10.88 -3.43
N TYR A 321 -7.07 -11.13 -4.25
CA TYR A 321 -8.28 -10.32 -4.30
C TYR A 321 -9.41 -11.03 -3.58
N ARG A 322 -10.08 -10.34 -2.67
CA ARG A 322 -11.33 -10.82 -2.06
C ARG A 322 -12.49 -10.52 -3.00
N VAL A 323 -13.33 -11.52 -3.22
CA VAL A 323 -14.55 -11.43 -4.02
C VAL A 323 -15.68 -11.05 -3.06
N ASN A 324 -16.33 -9.92 -3.32
CA ASN A 324 -17.46 -9.48 -2.50
C ASN A 324 -18.71 -10.30 -2.86
N HIS A 325 -19.29 -11.01 -1.89
CA HIS A 325 -20.48 -11.85 -2.10
C HIS A 325 -21.74 -11.06 -2.50
N GLN A 326 -21.80 -9.74 -2.28
CA GLN A 326 -22.98 -8.94 -2.61
C GLN A 326 -23.00 -8.47 -4.06
N ASP A 327 -21.91 -7.87 -4.54
CA ASP A 327 -21.83 -7.24 -5.86
C ASP A 327 -20.85 -7.96 -6.81
N GLY A 328 -20.14 -8.98 -6.34
CA GLY A 328 -19.15 -9.72 -7.10
C GLY A 328 -17.87 -8.93 -7.43
N SER A 329 -17.67 -7.77 -6.80
CA SER A 329 -16.50 -6.92 -7.01
C SER A 329 -15.23 -7.50 -6.37
N PHE A 330 -14.07 -7.13 -6.91
CA PHE A 330 -12.77 -7.55 -6.42
C PHE A 330 -12.13 -6.45 -5.57
N THR A 331 -11.65 -6.80 -4.38
CA THR A 331 -10.91 -5.90 -3.50
C THR A 331 -9.55 -6.49 -3.19
N LEU A 332 -8.47 -5.73 -3.43
CA LEU A 332 -7.12 -6.22 -3.12
C LEU A 332 -6.97 -6.39 -1.61
N ALA A 333 -6.86 -7.64 -1.15
CA ALA A 333 -6.67 -7.95 0.27
C ALA A 333 -5.20 -7.82 0.66
N ARG A 334 -4.31 -8.43 -0.12
CA ARG A 334 -2.86 -8.44 0.13
C ARG A 334 -2.06 -8.93 -1.08
N THR A 335 -0.74 -8.93 -0.95
CA THR A 335 0.18 -9.56 -1.90
C THR A 335 1.03 -10.60 -1.18
N LEU A 336 1.30 -11.71 -1.87
CA LEU A 336 2.17 -12.79 -1.43
C LEU A 336 3.46 -12.76 -2.26
N SER A 337 4.57 -13.05 -1.58
CA SER A 337 5.89 -13.12 -2.19
C SER A 337 6.64 -14.35 -1.67
N GLY A 338 7.53 -14.88 -2.50
CA GLY A 338 8.44 -15.96 -2.11
C GLY A 338 9.52 -15.51 -1.11
N HIS A 339 10.57 -16.31 -0.98
CA HIS A 339 11.66 -16.01 -0.04
C HIS A 339 12.39 -14.72 -0.46
N SER A 340 12.40 -13.71 0.42
CA SER A 340 12.85 -12.33 0.13
C SER A 340 14.33 -12.18 -0.27
N ARG A 341 15.13 -13.26 -0.23
CA ARG A 341 16.55 -13.26 -0.58
C ARG A 341 16.86 -13.86 -1.96
N LEU A 342 15.85 -14.29 -2.72
CA LEU A 342 16.06 -15.03 -3.96
C LEU A 342 15.45 -14.27 -5.15
N PRO A 343 16.26 -13.46 -5.87
CA PRO A 343 15.77 -12.46 -6.81
C PRO A 343 15.17 -13.05 -8.09
N TYR A 344 15.35 -14.33 -8.41
CA TYR A 344 14.88 -14.93 -9.68
C TYR A 344 13.94 -16.11 -9.47
N ALA A 345 13.26 -16.18 -8.32
CA ALA A 345 12.45 -17.33 -7.94
C ALA A 345 11.22 -17.58 -8.85
N ARG A 346 10.71 -16.53 -9.51
CA ARG A 346 9.46 -16.52 -10.29
C ARG A 346 8.28 -17.08 -9.49
N PHE A 347 8.13 -16.61 -8.26
CA PHE A 347 7.03 -16.98 -7.38
C PHE A 347 5.67 -16.66 -8.01
N GLY A 348 4.74 -17.61 -7.97
CA GLY A 348 3.44 -17.49 -8.64
C GLY A 348 3.42 -18.06 -10.06
N PHE A 349 4.47 -18.76 -10.50
CA PHE A 349 4.51 -19.35 -11.84
C PHE A 349 3.42 -20.39 -12.08
N ALA A 350 3.03 -21.13 -11.03
CA ALA A 350 1.92 -22.06 -11.02
C ALA A 350 1.22 -21.98 -9.67
N MET A 351 -0.11 -22.15 -9.64
CA MET A 351 -0.91 -22.09 -8.42
C MET A 351 -2.04 -23.12 -8.48
N ALA A 352 -2.39 -23.72 -7.34
CA ALA A 352 -3.56 -24.57 -7.25
C ALA A 352 -4.13 -24.58 -5.83
N THR A 353 -5.44 -24.73 -5.72
CA THR A 353 -6.06 -25.21 -4.48
C THR A 353 -5.63 -26.66 -4.25
N VAL A 354 -5.34 -27.00 -3.00
CA VAL A 354 -4.90 -28.36 -2.63
C VAL A 354 -5.85 -29.08 -1.69
N GLY A 355 -7.02 -28.48 -1.43
CA GLY A 355 -8.00 -28.97 -0.45
C GLY A 355 -7.59 -28.63 0.98
N ASP A 356 -8.28 -29.21 1.96
CA ASP A 356 -8.00 -29.08 3.39
C ASP A 356 -6.93 -30.10 3.82
N ILE A 357 -5.64 -29.73 3.67
CA ILE A 357 -4.52 -30.59 4.06
C ILE A 357 -4.17 -30.42 5.55
N SER A 358 -4.51 -29.28 6.17
CA SER A 358 -4.38 -29.02 7.62
C SER A 358 -5.48 -29.68 8.47
N GLN A 359 -6.52 -30.23 7.84
CA GLN A 359 -7.70 -30.83 8.48
C GLN A 359 -8.39 -29.85 9.44
N ASP A 360 -8.50 -28.58 9.06
CA ASP A 360 -9.20 -27.52 9.80
C ASP A 360 -10.50 -27.03 9.14
N GLN A 361 -10.96 -27.72 8.10
CA GLN A 361 -12.12 -27.40 7.27
C GLN A 361 -11.95 -26.15 6.42
N LEU A 362 -10.71 -25.70 6.18
CA LEU A 362 -10.42 -24.60 5.28
C LEU A 362 -9.58 -25.07 4.10
N THR A 363 -9.84 -24.52 2.92
CA THR A 363 -9.06 -24.84 1.72
C THR A 363 -7.68 -24.19 1.78
N ASP A 364 -6.66 -25.00 1.51
CA ASP A 364 -5.27 -24.57 1.42
C ASP A 364 -4.83 -24.38 -0.05
N VAL A 365 -3.75 -23.63 -0.25
CA VAL A 365 -3.22 -23.28 -1.58
C VAL A 365 -1.73 -23.60 -1.70
N ALA A 366 -1.34 -24.14 -2.84
CA ALA A 366 0.06 -24.33 -3.22
C ALA A 366 0.49 -23.34 -4.32
N ILE A 367 1.68 -22.75 -4.16
CA ILE A 367 2.25 -21.76 -5.09
C ILE A 367 3.67 -22.17 -5.47
N GLY A 368 3.94 -22.27 -6.78
CA GLY A 368 5.22 -22.66 -7.35
C GLY A 368 6.20 -21.50 -7.54
N ALA A 369 7.49 -21.79 -7.33
CA ALA A 369 8.63 -20.90 -7.58
C ALA A 369 9.76 -21.72 -8.26
N PRO A 370 9.61 -22.05 -9.56
CA PRO A 370 10.42 -23.05 -10.23
C PRO A 370 11.89 -22.67 -10.43
N LEU A 371 12.24 -21.38 -10.36
CA LEU A 371 13.62 -20.91 -10.49
C LEU A 371 14.27 -20.57 -9.14
N GLU A 372 13.60 -20.86 -8.04
CA GLU A 372 14.18 -20.65 -6.72
C GLU A 372 15.40 -21.55 -6.48
N ASP A 373 16.45 -21.03 -5.87
CA ASP A 373 17.76 -21.71 -5.70
C ASP A 373 18.48 -22.04 -7.04
N PHE A 374 18.05 -21.48 -8.19
CA PHE A 374 18.75 -21.64 -9.47
C PHE A 374 20.17 -21.03 -9.42
N GLY A 375 21.16 -21.79 -9.89
CA GLY A 375 22.57 -21.39 -9.87
C GLY A 375 23.26 -21.61 -8.52
N ALA A 376 22.61 -22.22 -7.53
CA ALA A 376 23.28 -22.75 -6.35
C ALA A 376 24.18 -23.94 -6.78
N ASP A 377 25.48 -23.84 -6.51
CA ASP A 377 26.55 -24.73 -7.00
C ASP A 377 26.55 -26.16 -6.38
N ASP A 378 25.42 -26.69 -5.90
CA ASP A 378 25.36 -27.98 -5.22
C ASP A 378 24.90 -29.16 -6.09
N GLY A 379 24.42 -28.91 -7.32
CA GLY A 379 23.91 -29.94 -8.22
C GLY A 379 22.70 -30.73 -7.65
N ALA A 380 22.09 -30.26 -6.56
CA ALA A 380 21.08 -31.00 -5.80
C ALA A 380 19.66 -30.86 -6.39
N GLY A 381 19.46 -29.96 -7.35
CA GLY A 381 18.15 -29.61 -7.90
C GLY A 381 17.66 -28.25 -7.42
N PHE A 382 16.78 -27.61 -8.18
CA PHE A 382 16.28 -26.26 -7.90
C PHE A 382 14.77 -26.14 -8.19
N GLY A 383 14.16 -25.11 -7.60
CA GLY A 383 12.73 -24.86 -7.56
C GLY A 383 12.13 -25.22 -6.21
N SER A 384 11.03 -24.55 -5.85
CA SER A 384 10.28 -24.79 -4.62
C SER A 384 8.78 -24.67 -4.82
N VAL A 385 8.02 -25.23 -3.87
CA VAL A 385 6.58 -25.01 -3.72
C VAL A 385 6.30 -24.52 -2.30
N TYR A 386 5.40 -23.55 -2.20
CA TYR A 386 4.95 -22.96 -0.94
C TYR A 386 3.51 -23.37 -0.67
N ILE A 387 3.24 -23.76 0.57
CA ILE A 387 1.89 -24.08 1.04
C ILE A 387 1.40 -22.96 1.95
N TYR A 388 0.26 -22.38 1.60
CA TYR A 388 -0.44 -21.37 2.37
C TYR A 388 -1.73 -21.97 2.89
N ASN A 389 -1.86 -22.06 4.22
CA ASN A 389 -3.05 -22.62 4.82
C ASN A 389 -4.22 -21.64 4.81
N GLY A 390 -5.45 -22.15 4.71
CA GLY A 390 -6.66 -21.39 4.97
C GLY A 390 -6.68 -20.87 6.41
N HIS A 391 -7.33 -19.72 6.63
CA HIS A 391 -7.42 -19.11 7.95
C HIS A 391 -8.71 -18.32 8.12
N SER A 392 -9.34 -18.42 9.29
CA SER A 392 -10.54 -17.66 9.64
C SER A 392 -10.33 -16.83 10.91
N THR A 393 -10.56 -15.51 10.84
CA THR A 393 -10.54 -14.61 12.01
C THR A 393 -11.83 -13.83 12.09
N ASN A 394 -12.56 -13.92 13.21
CA ASN A 394 -13.83 -13.22 13.38
C ASN A 394 -14.79 -13.40 12.19
N GLN A 395 -14.90 -14.62 11.66
CA GLN A 395 -15.70 -14.99 10.48
C GLN A 395 -15.19 -14.44 9.13
N LEU A 396 -14.05 -13.74 9.10
CA LEU A 396 -13.37 -13.41 7.84
C LEU A 396 -12.41 -14.53 7.46
N VAL A 397 -12.70 -15.18 6.34
CA VAL A 397 -11.79 -16.13 5.69
C VAL A 397 -10.75 -15.43 4.81
N ASP A 398 -9.51 -15.96 4.87
CA ASP A 398 -8.34 -15.51 4.13
C ASP A 398 -7.28 -16.63 4.10
N LEU A 399 -6.13 -16.38 3.48
CA LEU A 399 -4.95 -17.24 3.60
C LEU A 399 -4.04 -16.79 4.74
N SER A 400 -3.50 -17.74 5.48
CA SER A 400 -2.50 -17.52 6.52
C SER A 400 -1.20 -16.98 5.93
N THR A 401 -0.71 -15.88 6.48
CA THR A 401 0.61 -15.33 6.13
C THR A 401 1.70 -15.73 7.12
N HIS A 402 1.37 -16.57 8.11
CA HIS A 402 2.33 -17.02 9.10
C HIS A 402 3.18 -18.16 8.52
N GLN A 403 4.44 -17.86 8.17
CA GLN A 403 5.48 -18.79 7.71
C GLN A 403 4.94 -19.98 6.87
N PRO A 404 4.66 -19.79 5.57
CA PRO A 404 4.20 -20.88 4.71
C PRO A 404 5.21 -22.03 4.68
N GLN A 405 4.72 -23.27 4.62
CA GLN A 405 5.61 -24.43 4.47
C GLN A 405 6.27 -24.37 3.09
N ARG A 406 7.60 -24.35 3.06
CA ARG A 406 8.38 -24.30 1.82
C ARG A 406 9.04 -25.65 1.56
N ILE A 407 8.72 -26.25 0.41
CA ILE A 407 9.22 -27.56 -0.01
C ILE A 407 10.21 -27.35 -1.16
N ARG A 408 11.51 -27.57 -0.89
CA ARG A 408 12.59 -27.47 -1.88
C ARG A 408 12.67 -28.73 -2.72
N ALA A 409 13.04 -28.56 -4.01
CA ALA A 409 13.45 -29.66 -4.88
C ALA A 409 14.46 -30.60 -4.21
N SER A 410 15.54 -30.03 -3.65
CA SER A 410 16.64 -30.76 -3.01
C SER A 410 16.24 -31.52 -1.75
N ALA A 411 15.15 -31.13 -1.09
CA ALA A 411 14.62 -31.85 0.07
C ALA A 411 13.73 -33.04 -0.32
N VAL A 412 13.20 -33.05 -1.55
CA VAL A 412 12.35 -34.12 -2.08
C VAL A 412 13.19 -35.20 -2.73
N ALA A 413 14.00 -34.85 -3.73
CA ALA A 413 14.90 -35.77 -4.40
C ALA A 413 16.00 -35.02 -5.15
N PRO A 414 17.22 -35.57 -5.25
CA PRO A 414 18.29 -34.98 -6.05
C PRO A 414 17.91 -34.95 -7.54
N GLY A 415 18.37 -33.91 -8.24
CA GLY A 415 18.22 -33.76 -9.70
C GLY A 415 16.82 -33.34 -10.16
N LEU A 416 15.98 -32.84 -9.26
CA LEU A 416 14.73 -32.16 -9.63
C LEU A 416 15.04 -30.71 -10.04
N HIS A 417 14.74 -30.36 -11.29
CA HIS A 417 14.95 -29.02 -11.84
C HIS A 417 13.62 -28.40 -12.24
N TYR A 418 13.46 -27.09 -12.08
CA TYR A 418 12.18 -26.40 -12.31
C TYR A 418 11.03 -26.96 -11.45
N PHE A 419 11.34 -27.46 -10.25
CA PHE A 419 10.34 -28.01 -9.35
C PHE A 419 9.32 -26.93 -8.94
N GLY A 420 8.03 -27.17 -9.17
CA GLY A 420 6.98 -26.17 -8.97
C GLY A 420 6.60 -25.41 -10.26
N MET A 421 7.03 -25.87 -11.44
CA MET A 421 6.60 -25.27 -12.72
C MET A 421 5.14 -25.57 -13.07
N SER A 422 4.55 -26.58 -12.46
CA SER A 422 3.11 -26.88 -12.46
C SER A 422 2.75 -27.52 -11.12
N VAL A 423 1.56 -27.24 -10.63
CA VAL A 423 1.06 -27.75 -9.34
C VAL A 423 -0.42 -28.09 -9.51
N ALA A 424 -0.86 -29.19 -8.93
CA ALA A 424 -2.27 -29.54 -8.79
C ALA A 424 -2.48 -30.34 -7.49
N GLY A 425 -3.63 -30.19 -6.85
CA GLY A 425 -3.98 -30.93 -5.63
C GLY A 425 -5.48 -31.16 -5.50
N GLY A 426 -5.92 -31.55 -4.30
CA GLY A 426 -7.34 -31.79 -4.00
C GLY A 426 -7.83 -33.22 -4.28
N LEU A 427 -6.94 -34.14 -4.65
CA LEU A 427 -7.27 -35.56 -4.86
C LEU A 427 -6.40 -36.43 -3.93
N ASP A 428 -7.02 -37.46 -3.36
CA ASP A 428 -6.31 -38.50 -2.60
C ASP A 428 -5.82 -39.60 -3.56
N PHE A 429 -4.53 -39.58 -3.89
CA PHE A 429 -3.89 -40.61 -4.71
C PHE A 429 -3.46 -41.82 -3.89
N SER A 430 -3.31 -41.65 -2.57
CA SER A 430 -2.78 -42.66 -1.68
C SER A 430 -3.86 -43.58 -1.08
N GLY A 431 -5.13 -43.15 -1.13
CA GLY A 431 -6.27 -43.84 -0.55
C GLY A 431 -6.34 -43.72 0.98
N ASP A 432 -5.65 -42.75 1.58
CA ASP A 432 -5.61 -42.53 3.03
C ASP A 432 -6.67 -41.54 3.53
N GLY A 433 -7.45 -40.95 2.63
CA GLY A 433 -8.50 -39.98 2.90
C GLY A 433 -8.01 -38.53 3.03
N LEU A 434 -6.74 -38.24 2.75
CA LEU A 434 -6.19 -36.88 2.71
C LEU A 434 -5.89 -36.45 1.28
N ALA A 435 -6.04 -35.16 1.01
CA ALA A 435 -5.67 -34.61 -0.29
C ALA A 435 -4.14 -34.63 -0.48
N ASP A 436 -3.70 -35.11 -1.64
CA ASP A 436 -2.30 -35.11 -2.05
C ASP A 436 -2.00 -33.94 -3.00
N ILE A 437 -0.72 -33.61 -3.13
CA ILE A 437 -0.23 -32.55 -4.01
C ILE A 437 0.68 -33.15 -5.08
N THR A 438 0.39 -32.85 -6.34
CA THR A 438 1.26 -33.18 -7.47
C THR A 438 2.05 -31.96 -7.91
N VAL A 439 3.36 -32.14 -8.11
CA VAL A 439 4.28 -31.06 -8.48
C VAL A 439 5.11 -31.48 -9.69
N GLY A 440 5.02 -30.69 -10.76
CA GLY A 440 5.82 -30.87 -11.96
C GLY A 440 7.23 -30.32 -11.81
N ALA A 441 8.16 -31.01 -12.49
CA ALA A 441 9.55 -30.64 -12.68
C ALA A 441 9.96 -31.00 -14.13
N LEU A 442 11.15 -30.57 -14.55
CA LEU A 442 11.66 -30.88 -15.88
C LEU A 442 11.82 -32.40 -16.06
N GLY A 443 10.95 -32.99 -16.89
CA GLY A 443 10.96 -34.42 -17.21
C GLY A 443 10.50 -35.35 -16.07
N ARG A 444 10.00 -34.81 -14.95
CA ARG A 444 9.57 -35.59 -13.77
C ARG A 444 8.36 -34.96 -13.09
N ALA A 445 7.62 -35.74 -12.32
CA ALA A 445 6.59 -35.27 -11.41
C ALA A 445 6.77 -35.91 -10.04
N ALA A 446 6.46 -35.18 -8.97
CA ALA A 446 6.44 -35.68 -7.60
C ALA A 446 5.00 -35.67 -7.08
N VAL A 447 4.66 -36.67 -6.26
CA VAL A 447 3.42 -36.71 -5.48
C VAL A 447 3.80 -36.58 -4.03
N LEU A 448 3.32 -35.53 -3.37
CA LEU A 448 3.55 -35.22 -1.97
C LEU A 448 2.29 -35.58 -1.20
N ARG A 449 2.43 -36.48 -0.22
CA ARG A 449 1.32 -36.93 0.61
C ARG A 449 1.14 -36.06 1.84
N ALA A 450 -0.11 -35.72 2.14
CA ALA A 450 -0.44 -35.04 3.39
C ALA A 450 -0.23 -35.98 4.60
N ARG A 451 -0.09 -35.40 5.79
CA ARG A 451 0.09 -36.13 7.04
C ARG A 451 -1.09 -35.87 7.97
N PRO A 452 -1.58 -36.86 8.74
CA PRO A 452 -2.66 -36.62 9.68
C PRO A 452 -2.27 -35.58 10.75
N VAL A 453 -3.14 -34.60 11.00
CA VAL A 453 -2.88 -33.51 11.96
C VAL A 453 -3.59 -33.79 13.28
N VAL A 454 -2.85 -33.72 14.38
CA VAL A 454 -3.32 -34.05 15.73
C VAL A 454 -3.43 -32.80 16.58
N ARG A 455 -4.62 -32.56 17.13
CA ARG A 455 -4.92 -31.48 18.07
C ARG A 455 -5.19 -32.04 19.46
N LEU A 456 -4.35 -31.66 20.42
CA LEU A 456 -4.45 -32.09 21.81
C LEU A 456 -4.95 -30.97 22.71
N LYS A 457 -5.94 -31.28 23.55
CA LYS A 457 -6.35 -30.46 24.68
C LYS A 457 -5.66 -30.99 25.93
N VAL A 458 -4.80 -30.16 26.51
CA VAL A 458 -4.08 -30.51 27.74
C VAL A 458 -4.87 -29.98 28.93
N SER A 459 -5.03 -30.80 29.95
CA SER A 459 -5.67 -30.44 31.22
C SER A 459 -4.86 -30.95 32.40
N MET A 460 -4.87 -30.21 33.51
CA MET A 460 -4.17 -30.59 34.73
C MET A 460 -5.06 -30.32 35.93
N THR A 461 -5.16 -31.29 36.84
CA THR A 461 -5.88 -31.15 38.10
C THR A 461 -4.93 -31.32 39.28
N PHE A 462 -5.13 -30.51 40.32
CA PHE A 462 -4.30 -30.48 41.52
C PHE A 462 -5.13 -30.92 42.74
N ILE A 463 -4.54 -31.75 43.59
CA ILE A 463 -5.14 -32.18 44.85
C ILE A 463 -4.11 -31.97 45.96
N PRO A 464 -4.29 -30.96 46.84
CA PRO A 464 -5.42 -30.02 46.91
C PRO A 464 -5.44 -29.00 45.75
N GLU A 465 -6.61 -28.41 45.48
CA GLU A 465 -6.80 -27.40 44.42
C GLU A 465 -6.18 -26.04 44.75
N ALA A 466 -5.95 -25.76 46.04
CA ALA A 466 -5.25 -24.59 46.54
C ALA A 466 -4.31 -24.98 47.70
N LEU A 467 -3.22 -24.24 47.86
CA LEU A 467 -2.21 -24.47 48.89
C LEU A 467 -2.48 -23.64 50.15
N PRO A 468 -2.72 -24.26 51.32
CA PRO A 468 -2.76 -23.56 52.58
C PRO A 468 -1.45 -22.80 52.86
N ILE A 469 -1.54 -21.66 53.56
CA ILE A 469 -0.36 -20.93 54.02
C ILE A 469 0.40 -21.80 55.02
N GLY A 470 1.68 -22.07 54.75
CA GLY A 470 2.48 -23.00 55.57
C GLY A 470 2.24 -24.48 55.22
N PHE A 471 1.81 -24.79 53.98
CA PHE A 471 1.69 -26.16 53.52
C PHE A 471 3.03 -26.92 53.54
N HIS A 472 2.98 -28.15 54.03
CA HIS A 472 4.13 -29.06 54.19
C HIS A 472 3.90 -30.45 53.52
N GLY A 473 2.72 -30.66 52.90
CA GLY A 473 2.35 -31.93 52.29
C GLY A 473 2.83 -32.06 50.84
N GLY A 474 2.48 -33.18 50.20
CA GLY A 474 2.64 -33.37 48.76
C GLY A 474 1.34 -33.02 48.01
N VAL A 475 1.47 -32.49 46.80
CA VAL A 475 0.35 -32.19 45.90
C VAL A 475 0.27 -33.28 44.84
N LYS A 476 -0.86 -33.98 44.76
CA LYS A 476 -1.12 -34.93 43.67
C LYS A 476 -1.58 -34.15 42.45
N VAL A 477 -1.02 -34.50 41.31
CA VAL A 477 -1.30 -33.84 40.03
C VAL A 477 -1.72 -34.88 39.03
N HIS A 478 -2.84 -34.69 38.34
CA HIS A 478 -3.22 -35.53 37.21
C HIS A 478 -3.17 -34.71 35.93
N LEU A 479 -2.24 -35.07 35.04
CA LEU A 479 -2.07 -34.47 33.73
C LEU A 479 -2.79 -35.34 32.71
N CYS A 480 -3.70 -34.77 31.94
CA CYS A 480 -4.44 -35.48 30.90
C CYS A 480 -4.28 -34.77 29.55
N PHE A 481 -3.97 -35.56 28.53
CA PHE A 481 -4.01 -35.18 27.13
C PHE A 481 -5.27 -35.77 26.51
N GLU A 482 -6.17 -34.91 26.04
CA GLU A 482 -7.43 -35.29 25.41
C GLU A 482 -7.35 -34.95 23.91
N ARG A 483 -7.76 -35.87 23.04
CA ARG A 483 -7.85 -35.58 21.60
C ARG A 483 -9.05 -34.67 21.35
N ARG A 484 -8.87 -33.53 20.67
CA ARG A 484 -10.01 -32.82 20.08
C ARG A 484 -10.48 -33.61 18.87
N SER A 485 -11.79 -33.87 18.76
CA SER A 485 -12.38 -34.60 17.63
C SER A 485 -11.79 -34.10 16.31
N GLY A 486 -11.08 -34.99 15.61
CA GLY A 486 -10.50 -34.78 14.29
C GLY A 486 -11.06 -35.83 13.32
N THR A 487 -10.74 -35.70 12.04
CA THR A 487 -11.18 -36.61 10.97
C THR A 487 -10.83 -38.08 11.27
N THR A 488 -11.62 -39.03 10.75
CA THR A 488 -11.45 -40.49 10.93
C THR A 488 -10.05 -41.00 10.52
N VAL A 489 -9.36 -40.27 9.65
CA VAL A 489 -7.97 -40.55 9.23
C VAL A 489 -6.97 -40.32 10.38
N ALA A 490 -7.17 -39.25 11.17
CA ALA A 490 -6.37 -38.99 12.36
C ALA A 490 -6.62 -40.05 13.46
N GLU A 491 -7.78 -40.71 13.45
CA GLU A 491 -8.13 -41.76 14.42
C GLU A 491 -7.32 -43.05 14.24
N SER A 492 -6.99 -43.39 13.00
CA SER A 492 -6.28 -44.64 12.65
C SER A 492 -4.77 -44.55 12.89
N GLY A 493 -4.16 -43.37 12.70
CA GLY A 493 -2.70 -43.17 12.81
C GLY A 493 -2.17 -42.99 14.24
N LEU A 494 -3.02 -42.64 15.21
CA LEU A 494 -2.61 -42.32 16.59
C LEU A 494 -2.46 -43.55 17.50
N GLY A 495 -3.05 -44.69 17.16
CA GLY A 495 -3.05 -45.89 18.01
C GLY A 495 -1.66 -46.51 18.24
N GLU A 496 -0.65 -46.08 17.47
CA GLU A 496 0.72 -46.59 17.55
C GLU A 496 1.77 -45.51 17.88
N THR A 497 1.38 -44.27 18.14
CA THR A 497 2.32 -43.18 18.44
C THR A 497 2.64 -43.06 19.93
N SER A 498 3.82 -42.53 20.22
CA SER A 498 4.23 -42.23 21.59
C SER A 498 4.23 -40.72 21.81
N LEU A 499 3.65 -40.26 22.92
CA LEU A 499 3.73 -38.89 23.36
C LEU A 499 4.90 -38.77 24.34
N ASN A 500 5.86 -37.90 24.02
CA ASN A 500 6.92 -37.51 24.93
C ASN A 500 6.58 -36.14 25.52
N PHE A 501 6.57 -36.00 26.84
CA PHE A 501 6.26 -34.74 27.49
C PHE A 501 7.12 -34.50 28.74
N THR A 502 7.27 -33.22 29.09
CA THR A 502 8.11 -32.73 30.18
C THR A 502 7.33 -31.74 31.05
N LEU A 503 7.53 -31.80 32.36
CA LEU A 503 6.91 -30.90 33.34
C LEU A 503 7.99 -30.01 33.96
N ASP A 504 7.93 -28.71 33.68
CA ASP A 504 8.71 -27.69 34.39
C ASP A 504 7.85 -27.08 35.50
N VAL A 505 8.11 -27.51 36.73
CA VAL A 505 7.40 -27.08 37.94
C VAL A 505 7.95 -25.74 38.38
N ASP A 506 7.06 -24.79 38.67
CA ASP A 506 7.39 -23.40 39.04
C ASP A 506 8.25 -22.69 37.96
N ALA A 507 7.84 -22.84 36.69
CA ALA A 507 8.56 -22.45 35.46
C ALA A 507 9.04 -20.98 35.42
N MET A 508 8.37 -20.09 36.16
CA MET A 508 8.64 -18.65 36.16
C MET A 508 9.48 -18.18 37.35
N LYS A 509 10.00 -19.10 38.19
CA LYS A 509 10.80 -18.78 39.38
C LYS A 509 12.24 -19.27 39.21
N GLN A 510 13.18 -18.41 39.60
CA GLN A 510 14.61 -18.74 39.65
C GLN A 510 14.89 -19.83 40.69
N ARG A 511 14.23 -19.74 41.86
CA ARG A 511 14.25 -20.77 42.91
C ARG A 511 12.91 -21.49 42.91
N LYS A 512 12.92 -22.77 42.54
CA LYS A 512 11.71 -23.60 42.44
C LYS A 512 11.17 -23.90 43.84
N ARG A 513 9.90 -23.58 44.10
CA ARG A 513 9.26 -23.81 45.41
C ARG A 513 8.70 -25.22 45.58
N MET A 514 8.37 -25.87 44.46
CA MET A 514 8.02 -27.29 44.40
C MET A 514 8.80 -27.99 43.31
N GLN A 515 8.95 -29.31 43.48
CA GLN A 515 9.58 -30.21 42.54
C GLN A 515 8.81 -31.53 42.46
N CYS A 516 9.05 -32.34 41.44
CA CYS A 516 8.48 -33.67 41.37
C CYS A 516 9.15 -34.61 42.37
N SER A 517 8.38 -35.55 42.93
CA SER A 517 8.90 -36.59 43.81
C SER A 517 9.90 -37.50 43.10
N ASP A 518 9.72 -37.73 41.80
CA ASP A 518 10.70 -38.36 40.92
C ASP A 518 11.03 -37.37 39.80
N GLU A 519 12.24 -36.80 39.85
CA GLU A 519 12.70 -35.82 38.86
C GLU A 519 12.77 -36.40 37.45
N ARG A 520 13.06 -37.71 37.32
CA ARG A 520 13.15 -38.37 36.00
C ARG A 520 11.80 -38.42 35.31
N GLN A 521 10.72 -38.61 36.07
CA GLN A 521 9.36 -38.66 35.56
C GLN A 521 8.94 -37.30 34.95
N CYS A 522 9.44 -36.20 35.49
CA CYS A 522 9.12 -34.85 35.00
C CYS A 522 10.07 -34.34 33.92
N GLN A 523 11.32 -34.83 33.86
CA GLN A 523 12.30 -34.43 32.85
C GLN A 523 12.01 -35.01 31.45
N SER A 524 11.49 -36.23 31.35
CA SER A 524 10.99 -36.80 30.09
C SER A 524 10.14 -38.05 30.36
N SER A 525 8.86 -37.98 30.02
CA SER A 525 7.95 -39.11 30.07
C SER A 525 7.50 -39.50 28.66
N LEU A 526 7.98 -40.65 28.20
CA LEU A 526 7.49 -41.28 26.98
C LEU A 526 6.35 -42.24 27.31
N ARG A 527 5.19 -42.05 26.67
CA ARG A 527 4.00 -42.89 26.85
C ARG A 527 3.38 -43.23 25.52
N LYS A 528 3.07 -44.51 25.31
CA LYS A 528 2.30 -44.95 24.14
C LYS A 528 0.86 -44.48 24.27
N TRP A 529 0.31 -43.90 23.21
CA TRP A 529 -1.09 -43.54 23.18
C TRP A 529 -1.93 -44.82 23.05
N GLY A 530 -2.76 -45.11 24.06
CA GLY A 530 -3.63 -46.28 24.04
C GLY A 530 -4.84 -46.10 23.11
N ALA A 531 -5.69 -47.13 22.97
CA ALA A 531 -6.92 -47.06 22.18
C ALA A 531 -7.99 -46.08 22.71
N GLY A 532 -7.74 -45.43 23.86
CA GLY A 532 -8.67 -44.49 24.50
C GLY A 532 -8.59 -43.07 23.94
N PRO A 533 -9.61 -42.23 24.20
CA PRO A 533 -9.68 -40.84 23.73
C PRO A 533 -8.73 -39.89 24.50
N GLN A 534 -8.20 -40.32 25.64
CA GLN A 534 -7.32 -39.54 26.50
C GLN A 534 -6.18 -40.38 27.07
N LEU A 535 -5.05 -39.73 27.32
CA LEU A 535 -3.88 -40.26 28.02
C LEU A 535 -3.67 -39.45 29.29
N CYS A 536 -3.81 -40.09 30.46
CA CYS A 536 -3.69 -39.43 31.77
C CYS A 536 -2.57 -40.04 32.60
N GLU A 537 -1.74 -39.19 33.22
CA GLU A 537 -0.59 -39.60 34.02
C GLU A 537 -0.60 -38.87 35.38
N PRO A 538 -0.50 -39.62 36.51
CA PRO A 538 -0.41 -39.03 37.83
C PRO A 538 1.03 -38.68 38.20
N PHE A 539 1.18 -37.55 38.90
CA PHE A 539 2.44 -37.02 39.44
C PHE A 539 2.26 -36.63 40.91
N LEU A 540 3.34 -36.67 41.68
CA LEU A 540 3.38 -36.16 43.04
C LEU A 540 4.40 -35.02 43.11
N LEU A 541 3.96 -33.83 43.47
CA LEU A 541 4.81 -32.67 43.71
C LEU A 541 5.09 -32.51 45.20
N LEU A 542 6.34 -32.23 45.54
CA LEU A 542 6.81 -32.03 46.91
C LEU A 542 7.41 -30.61 47.06
N PRO A 543 7.29 -29.99 48.25
CA PRO A 543 8.00 -28.77 48.58
C PRO A 543 9.52 -28.97 48.49
N THR A 544 10.23 -28.03 47.86
CA THR A 544 11.71 -28.07 47.78
C THR A 544 12.35 -27.81 49.15
N GLU A 545 11.64 -27.09 50.02
CA GLU A 545 12.08 -26.72 51.35
C GLU A 545 11.10 -27.17 52.42
N LYS A 546 11.55 -27.20 53.67
CA LYS A 546 10.70 -27.59 54.80
C LYS A 546 9.42 -26.77 54.89
N GLN A 547 9.36 -25.54 54.37
CA GLN A 547 8.15 -24.71 54.31
C GLN A 547 8.11 -23.91 53.01
N LEU A 548 7.02 -24.03 52.24
CA LEU A 548 6.80 -23.32 50.96
C LEU A 548 6.75 -21.79 51.07
N CYS A 549 6.66 -21.27 52.29
CA CYS A 549 6.17 -19.93 52.60
C CYS A 549 7.19 -19.02 53.30
N GLN A 550 8.47 -19.11 52.92
CA GLN A 550 9.51 -18.25 53.53
C GLN A 550 9.56 -16.83 52.93
N GLU A 551 9.32 -16.67 51.63
CA GLU A 551 9.46 -15.38 50.93
C GLU A 551 8.28 -15.05 49.99
N ASP A 552 7.68 -16.04 49.31
CA ASP A 552 6.62 -15.84 48.31
C ASP A 552 5.43 -16.80 48.50
N CYS A 553 4.49 -16.36 49.34
CA CYS A 553 3.28 -17.09 49.73
C CYS A 553 2.03 -16.79 48.90
N PHE A 554 2.14 -15.95 47.85
CA PHE A 554 0.95 -15.37 47.21
C PHE A 554 0.93 -15.53 45.69
N SER A 555 2.08 -15.80 45.05
CA SER A 555 2.10 -16.13 43.62
C SER A 555 1.80 -17.62 43.40
N SER A 556 0.91 -17.92 42.47
CA SER A 556 0.59 -19.30 42.09
C SER A 556 1.83 -20.06 41.62
N ILE A 557 1.88 -21.35 41.90
CA ILE A 557 2.91 -22.24 41.34
C ILE A 557 2.51 -22.55 39.90
N ILE A 558 3.38 -22.19 38.96
CA ILE A 558 3.10 -22.36 37.52
C ILE A 558 3.78 -23.64 37.05
N VAL A 559 3.01 -24.61 36.60
CA VAL A 559 3.52 -25.84 35.97
C VAL A 559 3.40 -25.68 34.46
N LYS A 560 4.54 -25.66 33.77
CA LYS A 560 4.60 -25.67 32.30
C LYS A 560 4.73 -27.12 31.83
N VAL A 561 3.85 -27.55 30.95
CA VAL A 561 3.91 -28.85 30.28
C VAL A 561 4.33 -28.61 28.84
N SER A 562 5.37 -29.29 28.36
CA SER A 562 5.77 -29.29 26.95
C SER A 562 5.66 -30.71 26.41
N TYR A 563 5.19 -30.89 25.19
CA TYR A 563 4.89 -32.22 24.63
C TYR A 563 5.23 -32.33 23.15
N GLN A 564 5.54 -33.53 22.68
CA GLN A 564 5.87 -33.81 21.28
C GLN A 564 5.45 -35.24 20.92
N LEU A 565 5.04 -35.46 19.68
CA LEU A 565 4.80 -36.80 19.15
C LEU A 565 6.12 -37.43 18.71
N GLN A 566 6.38 -38.65 19.16
CA GLN A 566 7.46 -39.51 18.71
C GLN A 566 6.88 -40.72 17.98
N THR A 567 7.36 -40.94 16.77
CA THR A 567 7.00 -42.04 15.90
C THR A 567 8.18 -43.02 15.81
N PRO A 568 7.93 -44.34 15.74
CA PRO A 568 9.00 -45.31 15.55
C PRO A 568 9.70 -45.07 14.20
N GLU A 569 11.03 -45.02 14.20
CA GLU A 569 11.83 -44.92 12.97
C GLU A 569 11.61 -46.16 12.08
N GLY A 570 11.51 -45.95 10.75
CA GLY A 570 11.62 -47.03 9.76
C GLY A 570 10.33 -47.56 9.12
N ARG A 571 9.14 -47.02 9.44
CA ARG A 571 7.90 -47.33 8.69
C ARG A 571 7.60 -46.24 7.66
N THR A 572 7.64 -46.62 6.39
CA THR A 572 7.32 -45.75 5.23
C THR A 572 5.94 -46.02 4.64
N ASP A 573 5.24 -47.05 5.10
CA ASP A 573 4.02 -47.54 4.45
C ASP A 573 2.78 -46.66 4.75
N HIS A 574 2.83 -45.88 5.84
CA HIS A 574 1.75 -44.95 6.22
C HIS A 574 2.31 -43.58 6.66
N PRO A 575 1.64 -42.46 6.34
CA PRO A 575 2.07 -41.14 6.76
C PRO A 575 1.96 -40.98 8.28
N GLN A 576 3.07 -40.55 8.88
CA GLN A 576 3.16 -40.37 10.32
C GLN A 576 2.40 -39.11 10.77
N PRO A 577 1.61 -39.15 11.85
CA PRO A 577 0.86 -37.98 12.30
C PRO A 577 1.79 -36.87 12.83
N VAL A 578 1.34 -35.63 12.75
CA VAL A 578 2.02 -34.43 13.26
C VAL A 578 1.14 -33.65 14.22
N LEU A 579 1.75 -32.89 15.12
CA LEU A 579 1.00 -31.88 15.88
C LEU A 579 0.66 -30.71 14.96
N ASP A 580 -0.50 -30.09 15.21
CA ASP A 580 -0.89 -28.85 14.56
C ASP A 580 0.17 -27.76 14.78
N VAL A 581 0.70 -27.22 13.69
CA VAL A 581 1.77 -26.20 13.70
C VAL A 581 1.29 -24.85 14.26
N HIS A 582 -0.01 -24.58 14.19
CA HIS A 582 -0.61 -23.35 14.71
C HIS A 582 -0.87 -23.42 16.22
N SER A 583 -0.79 -24.61 16.81
CA SER A 583 -0.95 -24.82 18.24
C SER A 583 0.42 -24.94 18.92
N GLU A 584 0.68 -24.11 19.93
CA GLU A 584 1.89 -24.27 20.72
C GLU A 584 1.88 -25.65 21.42
N PRO A 585 2.96 -26.45 21.30
CA PRO A 585 3.08 -27.75 21.95
C PRO A 585 3.43 -27.61 23.45
N SER A 586 2.84 -26.61 24.11
CA SER A 586 3.01 -26.38 25.55
C SER A 586 1.77 -25.77 26.19
N ALA A 587 1.60 -26.01 27.49
CA ALA A 587 0.49 -25.49 28.28
C ALA A 587 0.97 -25.08 29.68
N TYR A 588 0.35 -24.05 30.26
CA TYR A 588 0.66 -23.55 31.60
C TYR A 588 -0.54 -23.77 32.53
N PHE A 589 -0.29 -24.34 33.70
CA PHE A 589 -1.30 -24.58 34.74
C PHE A 589 -0.89 -23.90 36.04
N GLN A 590 -1.86 -23.38 36.77
CA GLN A 590 -1.62 -22.61 37.98
C GLN A 590 -2.19 -23.35 39.19
N LEU A 591 -1.35 -23.52 40.22
CA LEU A 591 -1.76 -23.97 41.55
C LEU A 591 -1.71 -22.77 42.51
N PRO A 592 -2.86 -22.20 42.88
CA PRO A 592 -2.92 -21.02 43.75
C PRO A 592 -2.69 -21.36 45.23
N TYR A 593 -2.38 -20.34 46.03
CA TYR A 593 -2.44 -20.42 47.49
C TYR A 593 -3.84 -20.02 48.00
N GLU A 594 -4.26 -20.56 49.14
CA GLU A 594 -5.49 -20.16 49.83
C GLU A 594 -5.45 -18.69 50.25
N LYS A 595 -6.50 -17.94 49.91
CA LYS A 595 -6.63 -16.50 50.20
C LYS A 595 -7.80 -16.26 51.17
N ALA A 596 -7.68 -15.24 52.02
CA ALA A 596 -8.69 -14.87 53.03
C ALA A 596 -9.86 -14.07 52.42
N CYS A 597 -10.53 -14.63 51.42
CA CYS A 597 -11.71 -14.03 50.76
C CYS A 597 -13.00 -14.56 51.42
N LYS A 598 -14.11 -13.79 51.36
CA LYS A 598 -15.39 -14.19 51.97
C LYS A 598 -16.01 -15.40 51.24
N ASN A 599 -15.63 -16.62 51.63
CA ASN A 599 -16.12 -17.90 51.09
C ASN A 599 -15.93 -18.05 49.55
N LYS A 600 -14.88 -17.45 48.99
CA LYS A 600 -14.48 -17.63 47.58
C LYS A 600 -13.02 -18.08 47.51
N LEU A 601 -12.72 -18.98 46.58
CA LEU A 601 -11.33 -19.39 46.27
C LEU A 601 -10.48 -18.22 45.73
N PHE A 602 -11.13 -17.17 45.20
CA PHE A 602 -10.47 -16.04 44.52
C PHE A 602 -10.98 -14.69 45.05
N CYS A 603 -10.06 -13.76 45.33
CA CYS A 603 -10.37 -12.39 45.77
C CYS A 603 -10.48 -11.45 44.58
N ILE A 604 -11.52 -10.61 44.55
CA ILE A 604 -11.72 -9.58 43.52
C ILE A 604 -11.33 -8.20 44.07
N ALA A 605 -10.19 -7.69 43.60
CA ALA A 605 -9.71 -6.35 43.94
C ALA A 605 -10.19 -5.32 42.90
N GLU A 606 -10.87 -4.28 43.36
CA GLU A 606 -11.37 -3.19 42.51
C GLU A 606 -10.47 -1.96 42.69
N LEU A 607 -9.49 -1.83 41.80
CA LEU A 607 -8.54 -0.72 41.82
C LEU A 607 -9.05 0.44 40.97
N GLN A 608 -8.98 1.66 41.50
CA GLN A 608 -9.27 2.91 40.81
C GLN A 608 -8.05 3.83 40.90
N LEU A 609 -7.59 4.31 39.74
CA LEU A 609 -6.40 5.16 39.61
C LEU A 609 -6.75 6.49 38.95
N ASP A 610 -6.57 7.56 39.71
CA ASP A 610 -6.65 8.94 39.24
C ASP A 610 -5.30 9.64 39.36
N THR A 611 -4.96 10.43 38.34
CA THR A 611 -3.66 11.08 38.25
C THR A 611 -3.78 12.48 37.68
N THR A 612 -3.08 13.45 38.28
CA THR A 612 -3.06 14.85 37.84
C THR A 612 -1.64 15.40 37.80
N LEU A 613 -1.30 16.11 36.72
CA LEU A 613 -0.01 16.79 36.55
C LEU A 613 -0.16 18.29 36.87
N SER A 614 0.87 18.89 37.46
CA SER A 614 0.89 20.33 37.74
C SER A 614 0.84 21.18 36.47
N GLN A 615 1.44 20.71 35.38
CA GLN A 615 1.44 21.35 34.06
C GLN A 615 1.77 20.32 32.97
N ARG A 616 1.32 20.56 31.73
CA ARG A 616 1.57 19.66 30.57
C ARG A 616 2.54 20.24 29.54
N ALA A 617 2.63 21.56 29.46
CA ALA A 617 3.61 22.26 28.63
C ALA A 617 4.79 22.67 29.52
N LEU A 618 5.98 22.21 29.17
CA LEU A 618 7.22 22.45 29.91
C LEU A 618 8.15 23.30 29.05
N VAL A 619 8.75 24.33 29.67
CA VAL A 619 9.72 25.19 29.00
C VAL A 619 11.09 24.88 29.58
N VAL A 620 11.93 24.18 28.80
CA VAL A 620 13.30 23.82 29.17
C VAL A 620 14.11 25.11 29.35
N GLY A 621 14.73 25.27 30.51
CA GLY A 621 15.41 26.50 30.96
C GLY A 621 14.58 27.42 31.86
N LEU A 622 13.26 27.21 31.98
CA LEU A 622 12.38 27.99 32.88
C LEU A 622 11.64 27.12 33.90
N THR A 623 11.15 25.96 33.46
CA THR A 623 10.42 25.02 34.32
C THR A 623 11.40 24.28 35.23
N LYS A 624 11.33 24.53 36.54
CA LYS A 624 12.24 23.89 37.53
C LYS A 624 11.78 22.49 37.96
N GLU A 625 10.50 22.34 38.28
CA GLU A 625 9.94 21.09 38.81
C GLU A 625 8.61 20.74 38.15
N LEU A 626 8.34 19.43 38.07
CA LEU A 626 7.07 18.85 37.66
C LEU A 626 6.55 17.98 38.80
N THR A 627 5.29 18.16 39.19
CA THR A 627 4.66 17.34 40.22
C THR A 627 3.47 16.56 39.66
N MET A 628 3.38 15.26 39.98
CA MET A 628 2.23 14.41 39.69
C MET A 628 1.60 13.94 40.97
N ASN A 629 0.30 14.19 41.14
CA ASN A 629 -0.49 13.65 42.22
C ASN A 629 -1.16 12.37 41.75
N ILE A 630 -1.06 11.32 42.57
CA ILE A 630 -1.61 10.00 42.31
C ILE A 630 -2.58 9.66 43.44
N SER A 631 -3.80 9.27 43.08
CA SER A 631 -4.82 8.75 43.97
C SER A 631 -5.15 7.32 43.56
N LEU A 632 -4.88 6.37 44.45
CA LEU A 632 -5.20 4.95 44.28
C LEU A 632 -6.24 4.55 45.32
N THR A 633 -7.35 3.97 44.88
CA THR A 633 -8.37 3.41 45.79
C THR A 633 -8.60 1.95 45.47
N ASN A 634 -8.58 1.10 46.50
CA ASN A 634 -9.12 -0.26 46.43
C ASN A 634 -10.52 -0.26 47.07
N SER A 635 -11.59 -0.34 46.26
CA SER A 635 -12.98 -0.38 46.75
C SER A 635 -13.46 -1.81 47.05
N GLY A 636 -12.75 -2.82 46.57
CA GLY A 636 -13.14 -4.23 46.61
C GLY A 636 -12.52 -5.03 47.78
N GLU A 637 -12.22 -6.30 47.54
CA GLU A 637 -11.53 -7.19 48.47
C GLU A 637 -10.01 -6.94 48.48
N ASP A 638 -9.29 -7.68 49.33
CA ASP A 638 -7.84 -7.54 49.49
C ASP A 638 -7.07 -7.72 48.17
N SER A 639 -6.21 -6.76 47.86
CA SER A 639 -5.35 -6.76 46.67
C SER A 639 -3.94 -7.22 47.05
N TYR A 640 -3.52 -8.36 46.49
CA TYR A 640 -2.26 -9.01 46.86
C TYR A 640 -1.11 -8.56 45.96
N MET A 641 0.06 -8.31 46.57
CA MET A 641 1.29 -7.90 45.87
C MET A 641 1.08 -6.69 44.94
N THR A 642 0.30 -5.70 45.39
CA THR A 642 -0.04 -4.53 44.57
C THR A 642 1.22 -3.73 44.24
N SER A 643 1.54 -3.61 42.96
CA SER A 643 2.74 -2.93 42.47
C SER A 643 2.39 -1.83 41.49
N MET A 644 3.15 -0.73 41.52
CA MET A 644 3.05 0.38 40.59
C MET A 644 4.35 0.47 39.79
N ALA A 645 4.25 0.46 38.46
CA ALA A 645 5.35 0.79 37.57
C ALA A 645 5.11 2.17 36.95
N LEU A 646 6.09 3.05 37.12
CA LEU A 646 6.08 4.44 36.66
C LEU A 646 7.15 4.64 35.58
N ASN A 647 6.72 4.98 34.37
CA ASN A 647 7.60 5.21 33.23
C ASN A 647 7.60 6.69 32.86
N TYR A 648 8.79 7.29 32.72
CA TYR A 648 8.95 8.71 32.41
C TYR A 648 10.26 8.99 31.65
N PRO A 649 10.38 10.10 30.89
CA PRO A 649 11.58 10.41 30.13
C PRO A 649 12.80 10.69 31.02
N ARG A 650 13.99 10.35 30.51
CA ARG A 650 15.28 10.47 31.24
C ARG A 650 15.62 11.89 31.71
N ASN A 651 15.19 12.91 30.96
CA ASN A 651 15.41 14.31 31.28
C ASN A 651 14.59 14.82 32.49
N LEU A 652 13.69 13.99 33.04
CA LEU A 652 13.04 14.25 34.32
C LEU A 652 13.76 13.48 35.42
N GLN A 653 14.57 14.16 36.22
CA GLN A 653 15.28 13.55 37.32
C GLN A 653 14.36 13.39 38.53
N PHE A 654 14.29 12.18 39.08
CA PHE A 654 13.48 11.91 40.27
C PHE A 654 14.04 12.67 41.47
N LYS A 655 13.22 13.52 42.10
CA LYS A 655 13.64 14.33 43.26
C LYS A 655 13.17 13.71 44.57
N ARG A 656 11.86 13.42 44.68
CA ARG A 656 11.26 12.81 45.89
C ARG A 656 9.85 12.32 45.65
N ILE A 657 9.39 11.44 46.54
CA ILE A 657 7.99 11.03 46.70
C ILE A 657 7.46 11.48 48.05
N GLN A 658 6.28 12.11 48.06
CA GLN A 658 5.54 12.48 49.26
C GLN A 658 4.58 11.35 49.61
N LYS A 659 4.97 10.50 50.58
CA LYS A 659 4.24 9.28 50.93
C LYS A 659 3.13 9.56 51.98
N PRO A 660 1.97 8.90 51.90
CA PRO A 660 0.97 8.91 52.96
C PRO A 660 1.45 8.08 54.17
N PRO A 661 0.85 8.28 55.36
CA PRO A 661 1.15 7.46 56.53
C PRO A 661 0.69 5.99 56.38
N SER A 662 -0.34 5.73 55.57
CA SER A 662 -0.85 4.40 55.23
C SER A 662 -1.66 4.49 53.93
N PRO A 663 -1.61 3.48 53.03
CA PRO A 663 -0.76 2.29 53.05
C PRO A 663 0.72 2.64 52.82
N ASN A 664 1.63 1.79 53.31
CA ASN A 664 3.07 2.00 53.11
C ASN A 664 3.44 1.88 51.62
N ILE A 665 4.28 2.78 51.13
CA ILE A 665 4.75 2.81 49.74
C ILE A 665 6.28 2.73 49.74
N GLN A 666 6.82 1.67 49.17
CA GLN A 666 8.25 1.46 49.02
C GLN A 666 8.60 1.41 47.54
N CYS A 667 9.45 2.32 47.08
CA CYS A 667 9.87 2.39 45.69
C CYS A 667 11.35 2.07 45.58
N ASP A 668 11.72 1.37 44.52
CA ASP A 668 13.11 1.16 44.12
C ASP A 668 13.67 2.43 43.47
N ASP A 669 15.00 2.48 43.35
CA ASP A 669 15.64 3.51 42.55
C ASP A 669 15.25 3.38 41.06
N PRO A 670 15.05 4.49 40.33
CA PRO A 670 14.71 4.45 38.91
C PRO A 670 15.78 3.77 38.07
N LYS A 671 15.37 2.82 37.21
CA LYS A 671 16.27 2.09 36.32
C LYS A 671 16.07 2.50 34.86
N PRO A 672 17.15 2.63 34.06
CA PRO A 672 17.03 2.95 32.64
C PRO A 672 16.55 1.74 31.82
N GLU A 673 15.50 1.94 31.03
CA GLU A 673 14.99 0.95 30.09
C GLU A 673 14.72 1.64 28.75
N ALA A 674 15.50 1.30 27.71
CA ALA A 674 15.50 2.02 26.43
C ALA A 674 15.61 3.55 26.61
N SER A 675 14.69 4.35 26.07
CA SER A 675 14.69 5.83 26.17
C SER A 675 13.97 6.38 27.42
N VAL A 676 13.46 5.53 28.32
CA VAL A 676 12.73 5.93 29.53
C VAL A 676 13.42 5.46 30.81
N LEU A 677 13.00 6.04 31.94
CA LEU A 677 13.28 5.55 33.28
C LEU A 677 12.04 4.86 33.83
N VAL A 678 12.25 3.72 34.48
CA VAL A 678 11.20 2.92 35.11
C VAL A 678 11.45 2.88 36.61
N MET A 679 10.45 3.28 37.39
CA MET A 679 10.46 3.18 38.86
C MET A 679 9.35 2.24 39.32
N ASN A 680 9.72 1.18 40.03
CA ASN A 680 8.79 0.20 40.57
C ASN A 680 8.54 0.47 42.05
N CYS A 681 7.27 0.45 42.45
CA CYS A 681 6.84 0.69 43.82
C CYS A 681 5.91 -0.41 44.33
N ALA A 682 6.22 -0.91 45.51
CA ALA A 682 5.39 -1.76 46.35
C ALA A 682 4.38 -0.90 47.14
N ILE A 683 3.08 -1.15 46.99
CA ILE A 683 2.00 -0.41 47.68
C ILE A 683 1.25 -1.35 48.61
N GLY A 684 1.30 -1.08 49.91
CA GLY A 684 0.60 -1.86 50.93
C GLY A 684 1.04 -3.33 50.99
N HIS A 685 2.28 -3.64 50.64
CA HIS A 685 2.77 -5.03 50.57
C HIS A 685 2.72 -5.74 51.94
N PRO A 686 2.34 -7.04 51.98
CA PRO A 686 1.92 -7.89 50.86
C PRO A 686 0.41 -7.78 50.51
N ILE A 687 -0.38 -7.11 51.34
CA ILE A 687 -1.85 -7.02 51.20
C ILE A 687 -2.32 -5.57 51.28
N LEU A 688 -2.74 -5.02 50.14
CA LEU A 688 -3.45 -3.75 50.07
C LEU A 688 -4.93 -3.99 50.39
N LYS A 689 -5.28 -3.74 51.65
CA LYS A 689 -6.67 -3.76 52.13
C LYS A 689 -7.51 -2.68 51.45
N ARG A 690 -8.82 -2.75 51.63
CA ARG A 690 -9.78 -1.72 51.23
C ARG A 690 -9.40 -0.36 51.83
N SER A 691 -8.75 0.49 51.03
CA SER A 691 -8.13 1.74 51.45
C SER A 691 -7.89 2.66 50.26
N SER A 692 -7.70 3.95 50.54
CA SER A 692 -7.31 4.96 49.56
C SER A 692 -5.96 5.54 49.93
N ALA A 693 -5.09 5.70 48.95
CA ALA A 693 -3.75 6.25 49.08
C ALA A 693 -3.60 7.46 48.16
N MET A 694 -3.17 8.59 48.72
CA MET A 694 -2.79 9.77 47.94
C MET A 694 -1.32 10.08 48.18
N PHE A 695 -0.56 10.24 47.09
CA PHE A 695 0.85 10.59 47.13
C PHE A 695 1.23 11.45 45.93
N SER A 696 2.35 12.16 46.05
CA SER A 696 2.85 13.04 44.99
C SER A 696 4.28 12.68 44.63
N LEU A 697 4.57 12.61 43.33
CA LEU A 697 5.92 12.49 42.80
C LEU A 697 6.40 13.84 42.27
N VAL A 698 7.63 14.19 42.62
CA VAL A 698 8.26 15.43 42.19
C VAL A 698 9.49 15.08 41.38
N TRP A 699 9.55 15.59 40.15
CA TRP A 699 10.72 15.55 39.30
C TRP A 699 11.34 16.94 39.14
N GLN A 700 12.65 16.97 38.98
CA GLN A 700 13.40 18.13 38.54
C GLN A 700 13.70 17.99 37.05
N LEU A 701 13.45 19.06 36.29
CA LEU A 701 13.75 19.08 34.86
C LEU A 701 15.25 19.31 34.66
N GLU A 702 15.90 18.45 33.88
CA GLU A 702 17.30 18.64 33.48
C GLU A 702 17.38 19.70 32.36
N GLU A 703 18.41 20.55 32.40
CA GLU A 703 18.64 21.62 31.42
C GLU A 703 19.25 21.11 30.10
N SER A 704 19.16 19.81 29.82
CA SER A 704 19.64 19.17 28.60
C SER A 704 18.56 19.20 27.50
N ALA A 705 18.97 19.24 26.23
CA ALA A 705 18.04 19.21 25.11
C ALA A 705 17.28 17.87 25.06
N PHE A 706 15.95 17.93 24.94
CA PHE A 706 15.15 16.73 24.75
C PHE A 706 15.31 16.20 23.32
N PRO A 707 15.47 14.88 23.12
CA PRO A 707 15.57 14.30 21.78
C PRO A 707 14.26 14.42 20.97
N ASP A 708 13.11 14.36 21.65
CA ASP A 708 11.77 14.40 21.05
C ASP A 708 10.92 15.56 21.60
N ARG A 709 10.02 16.09 20.77
CA ARG A 709 9.12 17.24 21.12
C ARG A 709 8.04 16.90 22.14
N THR A 710 7.74 15.61 22.27
CA THR A 710 6.72 15.09 23.16
C THR A 710 7.24 13.87 23.87
N ALA A 711 6.90 13.74 25.15
CA ALA A 711 7.21 12.55 25.93
C ALA A 711 5.99 12.17 26.75
N ASN A 712 5.90 10.89 27.10
CA ASN A 712 4.79 10.38 27.90
C ASN A 712 5.28 10.01 29.30
N ILE A 713 4.46 10.30 30.29
CA ILE A 713 4.55 9.70 31.63
C ILE A 713 3.41 8.70 31.74
N SER A 714 3.71 7.44 32.04
CA SER A 714 2.69 6.42 32.30
C SER A 714 2.83 5.82 33.68
N VAL A 715 1.68 5.66 34.34
CA VAL A 715 1.54 4.96 35.61
C VAL A 715 0.73 3.72 35.34
N SER A 716 1.25 2.56 35.72
CA SER A 716 0.53 1.29 35.65
C SER A 716 0.53 0.64 37.02
N ILE A 717 -0.63 0.19 37.47
CA ILE A 717 -0.79 -0.52 38.74
C ILE A 717 -1.30 -1.91 38.44
N THR A 718 -0.62 -2.91 39.00
CA THR A 718 -0.95 -4.32 38.82
C THR A 718 -1.02 -5.02 40.17
N ASN A 719 -1.80 -6.09 40.23
CA ASN A 719 -1.84 -6.99 41.38
C ASN A 719 -1.75 -8.45 40.93
N TYR A 720 -1.60 -9.34 41.91
CA TYR A 720 -1.54 -10.79 41.71
C TYR A 720 -2.85 -11.47 42.13
N ASN A 721 -3.98 -10.78 41.92
CA ASN A 721 -5.30 -11.39 41.97
C ASN A 721 -5.57 -12.12 40.63
N GLU A 722 -6.47 -13.11 40.60
CA GLU A 722 -6.66 -13.94 39.39
C GLU A 722 -7.25 -13.14 38.22
N ASN A 723 -8.22 -12.28 38.51
CA ASN A 723 -8.61 -11.23 37.58
C ASN A 723 -7.64 -10.07 37.76
N ARG A 724 -6.45 -10.18 37.14
CA ARG A 724 -5.39 -9.16 37.21
C ARG A 724 -6.00 -7.79 36.91
N SER A 725 -6.30 -7.01 37.95
CA SER A 725 -6.80 -5.66 37.75
C SER A 725 -5.58 -4.79 37.46
N SER A 726 -5.41 -4.52 36.16
CA SER A 726 -4.44 -3.56 35.67
C SER A 726 -5.14 -2.25 35.40
N VAL A 727 -4.71 -1.19 36.08
CA VAL A 727 -5.19 0.16 35.82
C VAL A 727 -4.01 1.02 35.42
N SER A 728 -4.11 1.67 34.27
CA SER A 728 -3.06 2.53 33.76
C SER A 728 -3.57 3.90 33.35
N LYS A 729 -2.75 4.92 33.56
CA LYS A 729 -2.97 6.29 33.09
C LYS A 729 -1.70 6.81 32.43
N THR A 730 -1.86 7.45 31.27
CA THR A 730 -0.76 8.05 30.51
C THR A 730 -1.04 9.53 30.29
N HIS A 731 -0.04 10.36 30.49
CA HIS A 731 -0.08 11.79 30.21
C HIS A 731 1.00 12.16 29.20
N SER A 732 0.64 12.91 28.17
CA SER A 732 1.57 13.48 27.20
C SER A 732 2.03 14.86 27.63
N LEU A 733 3.34 15.08 27.53
CA LEU A 733 4.03 16.34 27.80
C LEU A 733 4.49 16.97 26.49
N TRP A 734 4.44 18.29 26.43
CA TRP A 734 4.98 19.09 25.31
C TRP A 734 6.13 19.96 25.79
N PHE A 735 7.24 19.96 25.06
CA PHE A 735 8.43 20.72 25.42
C PHE A 735 8.66 21.91 24.48
N LYS A 736 8.99 23.05 25.06
CA LYS A 736 9.55 24.21 24.37
C LYS A 736 10.93 24.52 24.93
N HIS A 737 11.78 25.17 24.14
CA HIS A 737 13.11 25.59 24.59
C HIS A 737 13.15 27.11 24.75
N ALA A 738 13.61 27.57 25.92
CA ALA A 738 13.77 29.00 26.17
C ALA A 738 15.03 29.54 25.50
N PHE A 739 14.97 30.78 25.00
CA PHE A 739 16.16 31.53 24.59
C PHE A 739 15.97 33.01 24.93
N ILE A 740 17.08 33.74 25.02
CA ILE A 740 17.12 35.19 25.23
C ILE A 740 17.80 35.79 24.00
N ALA A 741 17.13 36.71 23.33
CA ALA A 741 17.72 37.54 22.28
C ALA A 741 17.31 38.99 22.52
N VAL A 742 18.28 39.89 22.61
CA VAL A 742 18.05 41.30 22.97
C VAL A 742 18.54 42.15 21.81
N LEU A 743 17.64 42.98 21.27
CA LEU A 743 18.02 44.15 20.48
C LEU A 743 18.23 45.34 21.41
N PRO A 744 19.26 46.17 21.23
CA PRO A 744 19.57 47.26 22.13
C PRO A 744 18.51 48.36 21.99
N LYS A 745 18.47 49.28 22.96
CA LYS A 745 17.52 50.40 22.97
C LYS A 745 17.59 51.23 21.67
N PRO A 746 16.48 51.89 21.27
CA PRO A 746 16.44 52.71 20.06
C PRO A 746 17.58 53.74 20.02
N SER A 747 18.25 53.85 18.88
CA SER A 747 19.32 54.82 18.67
C SER A 747 18.84 55.99 17.80
N VAL A 748 19.46 57.16 17.97
CA VAL A 748 19.12 58.38 17.22
C VAL A 748 20.34 58.84 16.46
N MET A 749 20.17 59.14 15.18
CA MET A 749 21.21 59.65 14.30
C MET A 749 20.80 61.00 13.72
N TYR A 750 21.71 61.97 13.72
CA TYR A 750 21.45 63.31 13.17
C TYR A 750 22.10 63.49 11.80
N LEU A 751 21.37 64.08 10.86
CA LEU A 751 21.83 64.44 9.53
C LEU A 751 21.64 65.94 9.31
N ASN A 752 22.73 66.68 9.18
CA ASN A 752 22.69 68.08 8.78
C ASN A 752 22.48 68.15 7.26
N THR A 753 21.38 68.75 6.81
CA THR A 753 20.94 68.75 5.41
C THR A 753 21.59 69.83 4.53
N SER A 754 22.42 70.72 5.09
CA SER A 754 23.08 71.81 4.36
C SER A 754 24.47 71.46 3.78
N GLN A 755 25.04 70.29 4.11
CA GLN A 755 26.45 69.97 3.83
C GLN A 755 26.71 69.12 2.57
N ALA A 756 25.77 68.27 2.14
CA ALA A 756 25.94 67.39 0.97
C ALA A 756 24.58 66.97 0.34
N LEU A 757 24.60 66.56 -0.92
CA LEU A 757 23.42 66.07 -1.66
C LEU A 757 23.14 64.57 -1.42
N SER A 758 24.14 63.81 -0.96
CA SER A 758 24.05 62.38 -0.66
C SER A 758 24.91 62.02 0.55
N TYR A 759 24.42 61.14 1.43
CA TYR A 759 25.11 60.71 2.65
C TYR A 759 25.21 59.19 2.71
N HIS A 760 26.42 58.66 2.86
CA HIS A 760 26.63 57.25 3.19
C HIS A 760 26.44 57.02 4.69
N ARG A 761 25.59 56.05 5.06
CA ARG A 761 25.22 55.75 6.44
C ARG A 761 25.09 54.24 6.65
N GLU A 762 25.44 53.81 7.85
CA GLU A 762 25.38 52.41 8.26
C GLU A 762 24.43 52.26 9.43
N PHE A 763 23.50 51.30 9.31
CA PHE A 763 22.50 50.99 10.33
C PHE A 763 22.87 49.67 10.99
N LEU A 764 23.39 49.73 12.21
CA LEU A 764 23.87 48.59 12.97
C LEU A 764 22.79 48.06 13.91
N PHE A 765 22.50 46.76 13.82
CA PHE A 765 21.62 46.02 14.72
C PHE A 765 22.42 44.92 15.42
N ASP A 766 22.74 45.16 16.70
CA ASP A 766 23.53 44.24 17.54
C ASP A 766 22.61 43.34 18.37
N ILE A 767 22.63 42.04 18.12
CA ILE A 767 21.90 41.05 18.90
C ILE A 767 22.86 40.40 19.89
N TYR A 768 22.44 40.35 21.15
CA TYR A 768 23.11 39.57 22.19
C TYR A 768 22.09 38.86 23.08
N GLY A 769 22.49 37.75 23.68
CA GLY A 769 21.64 37.03 24.62
C GLY A 769 22.19 35.64 24.96
N GLU A 770 21.29 34.70 25.21
CA GLU A 770 21.60 33.32 25.58
C GLU A 770 20.76 32.37 24.72
N ASN A 771 21.41 31.54 23.90
CA ASN A 771 20.74 30.56 23.06
C ASN A 771 21.26 29.13 23.29
N PRO A 772 21.12 28.59 24.52
CA PRO A 772 21.75 27.31 24.91
C PRO A 772 21.21 26.11 24.11
N PHE A 773 20.04 26.22 23.50
CA PHE A 773 19.37 25.15 22.75
C PHE A 773 19.40 25.34 21.22
N GLY A 774 20.17 26.32 20.72
CA GLY A 774 20.32 26.56 19.27
C GLY A 774 19.03 26.94 18.57
N ALA A 775 18.16 27.69 19.24
CA ALA A 775 16.91 28.19 18.69
C ALA A 775 17.17 29.01 17.42
N LYS A 776 16.41 28.72 16.37
CA LYS A 776 16.46 29.51 15.12
C LYS A 776 15.44 30.64 15.21
N PHE A 777 15.91 31.88 15.16
CA PHE A 777 15.09 33.08 15.13
C PHE A 777 15.51 33.97 13.96
N GLN A 778 14.61 34.81 13.49
CA GLN A 778 14.81 35.66 12.33
C GLN A 778 14.77 37.13 12.73
N LEU A 779 15.82 37.87 12.39
CA LEU A 779 15.85 39.33 12.47
C LEU A 779 15.36 39.91 11.14
N GLN A 780 14.28 40.69 11.18
CA GLN A 780 13.78 41.46 10.06
C GLN A 780 14.13 42.95 10.25
N ILE A 781 14.91 43.52 9.33
CA ILE A 781 15.25 44.93 9.28
C ILE A 781 14.47 45.59 8.14
N CYS A 782 13.75 46.67 8.45
CA CYS A 782 12.91 47.39 7.50
C CYS A 782 13.47 48.78 7.25
N VAL A 783 13.99 49.01 6.03
CA VAL A 783 14.51 50.31 5.60
C VAL A 783 13.51 50.97 4.64
N PRO A 784 12.98 52.16 4.95
CA PRO A 784 12.08 52.86 4.05
C PRO A 784 12.87 53.44 2.85
N VAL A 785 12.56 52.99 1.63
CA VAL A 785 13.29 53.41 0.42
C VAL A 785 12.55 54.48 -0.38
N LYS A 786 11.21 54.44 -0.36
CA LYS A 786 10.37 55.41 -1.08
C LYS A 786 9.28 55.98 -0.17
N LEU A 787 9.23 57.31 -0.08
CA LEU A 787 8.27 58.04 0.73
C LEU A 787 7.62 59.15 -0.10
N GLN A 788 6.29 59.18 -0.19
CA GLN A 788 5.54 60.24 -0.88
C GLN A 788 6.04 60.54 -2.31
N GLY A 789 6.31 59.50 -3.11
CA GLY A 789 6.82 59.61 -4.46
C GLY A 789 8.35 59.79 -4.61
N PHE A 790 9.08 60.05 -3.52
CA PHE A 790 10.53 60.31 -3.54
C PHE A 790 11.36 59.10 -3.11
N GLN A 791 12.39 58.75 -3.89
CA GLN A 791 13.38 57.73 -3.52
C GLN A 791 14.44 58.33 -2.59
N LEU A 792 14.38 57.98 -1.31
CA LEU A 792 15.17 58.60 -0.25
C LEU A 792 16.43 57.79 0.09
N ILE A 793 16.29 56.47 0.18
CA ILE A 793 17.37 55.56 0.61
C ILE A 793 17.63 54.52 -0.45
N ARG A 794 18.90 54.32 -0.78
CA ARG A 794 19.36 53.20 -1.59
C ARG A 794 20.29 52.32 -0.76
N VAL A 795 19.84 51.11 -0.43
CA VAL A 795 20.69 50.11 0.25
C VAL A 795 21.81 49.67 -0.69
N LYS A 796 23.05 49.64 -0.18
CA LYS A 796 24.27 49.35 -0.96
C LYS A 796 24.86 48.00 -0.60
N ASN A 797 25.05 47.75 0.69
CA ASN A 797 25.70 46.55 1.18
C ASN A 797 25.09 46.09 2.50
N LEU A 798 25.28 44.81 2.81
CA LEU A 798 24.88 44.18 4.05
C LEU A 798 26.08 43.42 4.60
N THR A 799 26.48 43.72 5.83
CA THR A 799 27.51 42.97 6.53
C THR A 799 26.92 42.28 7.75
N LYS A 800 27.44 41.09 8.05
CA LYS A 800 27.06 40.23 9.16
C LYS A 800 28.32 39.70 9.84
N THR A 801 28.27 39.44 11.13
CA THR A 801 29.42 38.94 11.90
C THR A 801 29.58 37.43 11.84
N GLN A 802 28.49 36.65 11.90
CA GLN A 802 28.58 35.19 11.83
C GLN A 802 28.48 34.69 10.38
N ALA A 803 29.33 33.71 10.05
CA ALA A 803 29.33 33.10 8.72
C ALA A 803 28.01 32.37 8.42
N ASP A 804 27.43 31.72 9.43
CA ASP A 804 26.25 30.85 9.31
C ASP A 804 24.91 31.61 9.23
N THR A 805 24.91 32.91 9.50
CA THR A 805 23.69 33.74 9.46
C THR A 805 23.26 33.99 8.03
N VAL A 806 22.12 33.47 7.59
CA VAL A 806 21.70 33.62 6.18
C VAL A 806 20.75 34.82 6.07
N CYS A 807 21.13 35.82 5.27
CA CYS A 807 20.32 37.01 5.06
C CYS A 807 19.78 37.08 3.63
N THR A 808 18.50 37.39 3.52
CA THR A 808 17.80 37.65 2.25
C THR A 808 17.37 39.11 2.19
N GLN A 809 17.31 39.68 0.99
CA GLN A 809 16.92 41.07 0.77
C GLN A 809 15.81 41.13 -0.27
N LYS A 810 14.77 41.93 0.00
CA LYS A 810 13.64 42.09 -0.91
C LYS A 810 13.00 43.47 -0.77
N GLN A 811 12.52 44.01 -1.89
CA GLN A 811 11.67 45.20 -1.89
C GLN A 811 10.20 44.80 -1.73
N GLU A 812 9.52 45.38 -0.75
CA GLU A 812 8.15 45.02 -0.40
C GLU A 812 7.32 46.27 -0.06
N PRO A 813 5.99 46.26 -0.35
CA PRO A 813 5.12 47.40 -0.06
C PRO A 813 4.86 47.59 1.45
N ALA A 814 5.10 46.58 2.28
CA ALA A 814 4.99 46.65 3.72
C ALA A 814 6.10 45.83 4.38
N CYS A 815 6.62 46.27 5.52
CA CYS A 815 7.66 45.57 6.26
C CYS A 815 7.47 45.76 7.78
N GLY A 816 7.64 44.68 8.55
CA GLY A 816 7.46 44.67 10.00
C GLY A 816 5.99 44.74 10.45
N SER A 817 5.78 44.64 11.76
CA SER A 817 4.43 44.52 12.34
C SER A 817 3.65 45.85 12.53
N ASN A 818 4.30 47.02 12.38
CA ASN A 818 3.68 48.36 12.44
C ASN A 818 4.27 49.29 11.36
N PRO A 819 3.88 49.17 10.07
CA PRO A 819 4.42 50.03 9.02
C PRO A 819 3.92 51.47 9.18
N VAL A 820 4.82 52.44 8.99
CA VAL A 820 4.46 53.87 8.99
C VAL A 820 3.64 54.17 7.72
N GLU A 821 2.41 54.69 7.86
CA GLU A 821 1.41 54.89 6.77
C GLU A 821 1.89 55.75 5.57
N ARG A 822 3.05 56.42 5.65
CA ARG A 822 3.56 57.35 4.64
C ARG A 822 4.63 56.74 3.71
N VAL A 823 5.06 55.50 3.97
CA VAL A 823 6.09 54.80 3.18
C VAL A 823 5.43 53.96 2.09
N GLU A 824 5.81 54.18 0.84
CA GLU A 824 5.28 53.45 -0.33
C GLU A 824 6.03 52.14 -0.58
N GLU A 825 7.34 52.12 -0.28
CA GLU A 825 8.20 50.98 -0.56
C GLU A 825 9.27 50.83 0.51
N TRP A 826 9.44 49.59 0.97
CA TRP A 826 10.43 49.18 1.97
C TRP A 826 11.45 48.24 1.34
N HIS A 827 12.70 48.32 1.81
CA HIS A 827 13.71 47.29 1.61
C HIS A 827 13.81 46.47 2.88
N SER A 828 13.32 45.23 2.81
CA SER A 828 13.35 44.27 3.90
C SER A 828 14.62 43.43 3.83
N VAL A 829 15.35 43.35 4.94
CA VAL A 829 16.46 42.42 5.13
C VAL A 829 16.05 41.41 6.20
N SER A 830 15.96 40.14 5.84
CA SER A 830 15.59 39.07 6.78
C SER A 830 16.76 38.12 6.97
N CYS A 831 17.29 38.06 8.20
CA CYS A 831 18.44 37.26 8.57
C CYS A 831 18.06 36.14 9.56
N ASP A 832 18.32 34.90 9.19
CA ASP A 832 18.13 33.73 10.06
C ASP A 832 19.37 33.54 10.94
N ILE A 833 19.17 33.60 12.26
CA ILE A 833 20.21 33.63 13.29
C ILE A 833 20.02 32.46 14.25
N THR A 834 21.13 31.83 14.61
CA THR A 834 21.21 30.75 15.61
C THR A 834 22.23 31.01 16.70
N SER A 835 23.09 32.01 16.51
CA SER A 835 24.11 32.43 17.46
C SER A 835 23.50 33.17 18.66
N ASP A 836 24.21 33.18 19.78
CA ASP A 836 23.93 34.03 20.95
C ASP A 836 24.30 35.50 20.70
N LYS A 837 25.17 35.77 19.73
CA LYS A 837 25.60 37.11 19.32
C LYS A 837 25.69 37.27 17.80
N GLU A 838 25.11 38.34 17.28
CA GLU A 838 25.15 38.69 15.86
C GLU A 838 25.04 40.19 15.66
N ASN A 839 25.92 40.79 14.86
CA ASN A 839 25.76 42.16 14.42
C ASN A 839 25.44 42.19 12.92
N VAL A 840 24.30 42.80 12.58
CA VAL A 840 23.87 43.00 11.19
C VAL A 840 23.91 44.48 10.86
N THR A 841 24.72 44.85 9.88
CA THR A 841 24.87 46.25 9.45
C THR A 841 24.35 46.44 8.03
N VAL A 842 23.39 47.35 7.88
CA VAL A 842 22.86 47.75 6.56
C VAL A 842 23.51 49.07 6.15
N SER A 843 24.40 49.03 5.16
CA SER A 843 25.02 50.24 4.60
C SER A 843 24.14 50.78 3.47
N ALA A 844 23.74 52.05 3.58
CA ALA A 844 22.84 52.69 2.63
C ALA A 844 23.29 54.11 2.27
N GLU A 845 22.84 54.58 1.12
CA GLU A 845 23.06 55.93 0.63
C GLU A 845 21.74 56.71 0.71
N LEU A 846 21.74 57.82 1.44
CA LEU A 846 20.60 58.72 1.59
C LEU A 846 20.77 59.90 0.64
N SER A 847 19.91 60.00 -0.38
CA SER A 847 19.94 61.08 -1.37
C SER A 847 18.84 62.10 -1.08
N LEU A 848 19.22 63.37 -0.91
CA LEU A 848 18.31 64.48 -0.58
C LEU A 848 18.15 65.47 -1.77
N SER A 849 18.44 65.01 -2.99
CA SER A 849 18.76 65.87 -4.13
C SER A 849 17.57 66.52 -4.85
N GLN A 850 16.31 66.22 -4.51
CA GLN A 850 15.14 66.79 -5.22
C GLN A 850 13.95 67.01 -4.28
N SER A 851 13.89 68.19 -3.63
CA SER A 851 12.66 68.93 -3.25
C SER A 851 12.89 69.79 -1.99
N GLU A 852 12.84 71.12 -2.15
CA GLU A 852 12.69 72.10 -1.05
C GLU A 852 11.42 71.85 -0.21
N GLN A 853 10.45 71.11 -0.74
CA GLN A 853 9.18 70.77 -0.11
C GLN A 853 9.30 69.56 0.83
N PHE A 854 10.12 68.56 0.48
CA PHE A 854 10.40 67.41 1.36
C PHE A 854 11.15 67.82 2.64
N ARG A 855 12.05 68.82 2.55
CA ARG A 855 12.74 69.43 3.71
C ARG A 855 11.80 70.12 4.70
N ARG A 856 10.51 70.32 4.38
CA ARG A 856 9.51 70.94 5.28
C ARG A 856 8.66 69.91 6.04
N ASP A 857 8.40 68.75 5.45
CA ASP A 857 7.35 67.83 5.94
C ASP A 857 7.87 66.57 6.64
N VAL A 858 9.15 66.20 6.46
CA VAL A 858 9.76 65.01 7.07
C VAL A 858 10.94 65.39 7.94
N THR A 859 10.76 65.34 9.26
CA THR A 859 11.78 65.66 10.27
C THR A 859 12.48 64.42 10.83
N GLU A 860 11.84 63.25 10.76
CA GLU A 860 12.34 61.99 11.29
C GLU A 860 12.05 60.80 10.37
N LEU A 861 12.96 59.82 10.34
CA LEU A 861 12.82 58.57 9.61
C LEU A 861 13.23 57.40 10.50
N ALA A 862 12.39 56.36 10.61
CA ALA A 862 12.67 55.20 11.45
C ALA A 862 13.06 53.96 10.62
N ILE A 863 14.21 53.37 10.92
CA ILE A 863 14.62 52.04 10.44
C ILE A 863 14.28 51.04 11.53
N LEU A 864 13.43 50.05 11.23
CA LEU A 864 12.90 49.12 12.25
C LEU A 864 13.69 47.81 12.24
N GLY A 865 13.92 47.23 13.42
CA GLY A 865 14.43 45.87 13.59
C GLY A 865 13.50 45.06 14.49
N GLU A 866 13.07 43.89 14.04
CA GLU A 866 12.16 43.00 14.76
C GLU A 866 12.66 41.55 14.72
N ILE A 867 12.69 40.89 15.88
CA ILE A 867 12.98 39.45 16.01
C ILE A 867 11.69 38.66 16.01
N SER A 868 11.63 37.62 15.16
CA SER A 868 10.54 36.66 15.10
C SER A 868 11.06 35.22 15.19
N PHE A 869 10.23 34.30 15.69
CA PHE A 869 10.62 32.90 15.87
C PHE A 869 9.39 31.99 15.95
N ASN A 870 9.60 30.69 15.82
CA ASN A 870 8.52 29.72 15.91
C ASN A 870 8.08 29.49 17.38
N LYS A 871 6.97 30.12 17.77
CA LYS A 871 6.38 30.04 19.13
C LYS A 871 5.90 28.64 19.55
N SER A 872 5.80 27.70 18.60
CA SER A 872 5.48 26.29 18.91
C SER A 872 6.70 25.50 19.42
N LEU A 873 7.92 25.95 19.10
CA LEU A 873 9.17 25.27 19.43
C LEU A 873 9.97 25.99 20.50
N TYR A 874 9.89 27.32 20.50
CA TYR A 874 10.72 28.16 21.34
C TYR A 874 9.88 29.14 22.15
N GLU A 875 10.42 29.52 23.29
CA GLU A 875 9.91 30.58 24.15
C GLU A 875 10.98 31.67 24.26
N GLY A 876 10.79 32.77 23.53
CA GLY A 876 11.71 33.91 23.58
C GLY A 876 11.41 34.77 24.81
N LEU A 877 12.35 34.81 25.75
CA LEU A 877 12.25 35.60 26.97
C LEU A 877 12.55 37.08 26.68
N ASN A 878 12.06 37.99 27.53
CA ASN A 878 12.23 39.45 27.38
C ASN A 878 11.68 39.99 26.05
N ALA A 879 10.44 39.64 25.71
CA ALA A 879 9.81 39.99 24.43
C ALA A 879 9.78 41.50 24.10
N GLU A 880 9.85 42.36 25.11
CA GLU A 880 10.01 43.82 24.95
C GLU A 880 11.28 44.23 24.19
N ASN A 881 12.34 43.42 24.25
CA ASN A 881 13.62 43.69 23.59
C ASN A 881 13.72 43.06 22.20
N HIS A 882 12.67 42.39 21.71
CA HIS A 882 12.64 41.84 20.36
C HIS A 882 12.36 42.89 19.28
N LYS A 883 12.14 44.16 19.66
CA LYS A 883 11.89 45.26 18.73
C LYS A 883 12.76 46.45 19.07
N THR A 884 13.39 47.03 18.06
CA THR A 884 14.11 48.30 18.19
C THR A 884 13.94 49.13 16.93
N LYS A 885 14.33 50.41 17.01
CA LYS A 885 14.36 51.31 15.85
C LYS A 885 15.55 52.24 15.90
N ILE A 886 16.07 52.58 14.73
CA ILE A 886 17.06 53.65 14.57
C ILE A 886 16.32 54.84 13.96
N THR A 887 16.24 55.95 14.70
CA THR A 887 15.60 57.18 14.23
C THR A 887 16.64 58.11 13.64
N VAL A 888 16.47 58.48 12.38
CA VAL A 888 17.29 59.47 11.67
C VAL A 888 16.56 60.81 11.68
N ILE A 889 17.15 61.83 12.30
CA ILE A 889 16.59 63.19 12.42
C ILE A 889 17.32 64.13 11.45
N PHE A 890 16.56 64.86 10.64
CA PHE A 890 17.09 65.85 9.70
C PHE A 890 17.10 67.24 10.34
N LEU A 891 18.29 67.84 10.46
CA LEU A 891 18.47 69.19 11.01
C LEU A 891 18.33 70.26 9.90
N LYS A 892 17.68 71.39 10.24
CA LYS A 892 17.42 72.53 9.33
C LYS A 892 17.99 73.82 9.95
N ASP A 893 18.61 74.67 9.12
CA ASP A 893 19.01 76.02 9.51
C ASP A 893 17.83 77.00 9.29
N GLU A 894 17.41 77.75 10.31
CA GLU A 894 16.40 78.81 10.21
C GLU A 894 17.05 80.20 10.12
N GLU A 895 16.81 80.94 9.02
CA GLU A 895 17.12 82.38 8.90
C GLU A 895 15.98 83.23 9.51
N VAL A 896 16.28 84.05 10.52
CA VAL A 896 15.30 84.86 11.26
C VAL A 896 15.30 86.32 10.76
N TYR A 897 14.16 86.80 10.24
CA TYR A 897 13.90 88.24 10.02
C TYR A 897 12.80 88.73 10.99
N SER A 898 13.15 89.59 11.95
CA SER A 898 12.23 90.16 12.95
C SER A 898 11.89 91.64 12.67
N LEU A 899 10.77 91.90 11.97
CA LEU A 899 10.17 93.26 11.90
C LEU A 899 9.01 93.44 12.89
N SER A 900 8.44 92.33 13.39
CA SER A 900 7.25 92.29 14.25
C SER A 900 7.51 92.65 15.72
N LEU A 901 8.75 92.55 16.21
CA LEU A 901 9.06 92.79 17.62
C LEU A 901 9.11 94.29 18.01
N ILE A 902 9.34 95.20 17.06
CA ILE A 902 9.46 96.65 17.36
C ILE A 902 8.07 97.30 17.51
N ILE A 903 7.05 96.80 16.82
CA ILE A 903 5.69 97.39 16.85
C ILE A 903 4.92 97.00 18.12
N GLN A 904 5.16 95.82 18.69
CA GLN A 904 4.47 95.38 19.91
C GLN A 904 4.98 96.05 21.20
N SER A 905 6.24 96.50 21.25
CA SER A 905 6.81 97.13 22.45
C SER A 905 6.17 98.49 22.79
N SER A 906 5.71 99.25 21.80
CA SER A 906 5.20 100.61 22.00
C SER A 906 3.73 100.64 22.44
N VAL A 907 2.95 99.61 22.10
CA VAL A 907 1.53 99.50 22.44
C VAL A 907 1.33 98.98 23.87
N GLY A 908 2.23 98.11 24.35
CA GLY A 908 2.21 97.59 25.72
C GLY A 908 2.48 98.66 26.79
N GLY A 909 3.37 99.62 26.52
CA GLY A 909 3.68 100.71 27.46
C GLY A 909 2.52 101.69 27.67
N LEU A 910 1.70 101.91 26.66
CA LEU A 910 0.55 102.84 26.74
C LEU A 910 -0.62 102.23 27.53
N LEU A 911 -0.86 100.93 27.41
CA LEU A 911 -1.93 100.21 28.11
C LEU A 911 -1.69 100.15 29.63
N VAL A 912 -0.44 99.98 30.07
CA VAL A 912 -0.11 99.91 31.50
C VAL A 912 -0.29 101.27 32.20
N LEU A 913 0.03 102.38 31.53
CA LEU A 913 -0.15 103.73 32.08
C LEU A 913 -1.64 104.08 32.31
N ILE A 914 -2.51 103.66 31.39
CA ILE A 914 -3.97 103.90 31.48
C ILE A 914 -4.58 103.13 32.67
N VAL A 915 -4.10 101.91 32.95
CA VAL A 915 -4.58 101.10 34.09
C VAL A 915 -4.21 101.74 35.43
N VAL A 916 -3.02 102.33 35.57
CA VAL A 916 -2.58 102.99 36.82
C VAL A 916 -3.40 104.26 37.10
N ILE A 917 -3.73 105.04 36.07
CA ILE A 917 -4.56 106.25 36.22
C ILE A 917 -6.02 105.89 36.58
N ALA A 918 -6.55 104.79 36.04
CA ALA A 918 -7.90 104.32 36.36
C ALA A 918 -8.05 103.85 37.83
N ILE A 919 -6.98 103.30 38.42
CA ILE A 919 -6.94 102.90 39.84
C ILE A 919 -6.93 104.13 40.76
N LEU A 920 -6.27 105.22 40.35
CA LEU A 920 -6.15 106.45 41.16
C LEU A 920 -7.42 107.32 41.17
N VAL A 921 -8.39 107.11 40.27
CA VAL A 921 -9.59 107.97 40.15
C VAL A 921 -10.86 107.35 40.75
N LYS A 922 -10.96 106.02 40.95
CA LYS A 922 -12.28 105.41 41.20
C LYS A 922 -12.75 105.36 42.64
N VAL A 923 -11.92 105.21 43.66
CA VAL A 923 -12.44 105.12 45.05
C VAL A 923 -11.42 105.63 46.06
N GLY A 924 -11.19 106.94 46.04
CA GLY A 924 -11.12 107.68 47.29
C GLY A 924 -12.55 107.94 47.77
N SER A 925 -12.95 107.36 48.91
CA SER A 925 -14.02 107.85 49.81
C SER A 925 -14.11 106.98 51.07
N ALA A 926 -13.72 107.57 52.21
CA ALA A 926 -14.16 107.31 53.60
C ALA A 926 -13.57 106.14 54.46
N HIS A 927 -12.66 106.55 55.37
CA HIS A 927 -12.54 106.32 56.85
C HIS A 927 -13.00 104.97 57.50
N LEU A 928 -12.18 104.14 58.19
CA LEU A 928 -11.27 104.19 59.40
C LEU A 928 -11.94 103.55 60.66
N PRO A 929 -11.25 102.96 61.68
CA PRO A 929 -9.83 102.60 61.90
C PRO A 929 -9.56 101.17 62.53
N HIS A 930 -8.29 100.93 62.92
CA HIS A 930 -7.63 99.75 63.53
C HIS A 930 -8.38 98.85 64.54
N GLY A 931 -8.04 97.55 64.53
CA GLY A 931 -8.29 96.61 65.62
C GLY A 931 -7.84 95.17 65.32
N SER A 932 -6.96 94.64 66.18
CA SER A 932 -6.25 93.36 66.14
C SER A 932 -7.05 92.14 66.61
N GLY A 933 -6.65 90.94 66.15
CA GLY A 933 -6.80 89.66 66.86
C GLY A 933 -7.61 88.62 66.08
N VAL A 934 -7.03 87.49 65.64
CA VAL A 934 -6.68 86.24 66.36
C VAL A 934 -7.58 85.11 65.83
N GLY A 935 -6.98 83.97 65.50
CA GLY A 935 -7.70 82.70 65.30
C GLY A 935 -7.06 81.86 64.21
N HIS A 936 -6.01 81.11 64.54
CA HIS A 936 -6.02 79.63 64.58
C HIS A 936 -5.61 79.01 63.22
N SER A 937 -4.73 78.02 63.08
CA SER A 937 -3.96 77.10 63.96
C SER A 937 -3.38 76.00 63.02
N PRO A 938 -2.51 75.06 63.45
CA PRO A 938 -1.15 75.20 64.01
C PRO A 938 -0.17 74.17 63.32
N PRO A 939 0.93 73.64 63.93
CA PRO A 939 2.32 73.85 63.48
C PRO A 939 3.17 72.54 63.41
N TRP A 940 4.52 72.63 63.43
CA TRP A 940 5.53 71.77 64.12
C TRP A 940 6.85 71.58 63.34
N HIS A 941 7.87 72.29 63.86
CA HIS A 941 9.24 71.89 64.19
C HIS A 941 10.33 71.46 63.17
N SER A 942 11.41 72.27 63.26
CA SER A 942 12.86 72.01 63.21
C SER A 942 13.40 70.58 63.37
N GLN A 943 14.35 70.23 62.48
CA GLN A 943 15.75 69.78 62.68
C GLN A 943 16.23 69.32 64.09
N PRO A 944 17.29 68.48 64.21
CA PRO A 944 18.45 68.48 63.31
C PRO A 944 19.12 67.11 63.01
N LEU A 945 19.69 67.01 61.81
CA LEU A 945 21.09 66.66 61.55
C LEU A 945 21.28 66.86 60.04
N SER A 946 22.25 67.72 59.75
CA SER A 946 22.20 68.83 58.78
C SER A 946 22.60 68.50 57.36
#